data_AF-A0A8T0A6F3-F1
#
_entry.id   AF-A0A8T0A6F3-F1
#
_cell.length_a   1.000
_cell.length_b   1.000
_cell.length_c   1.000
_cell.angle_alpha   90.00
_cell.angle_beta   90.00
_cell.angle_gamma   90.00
#
_symmetry.space_group_name_H-M   'P 1'
#
loop_
_entity.id
_entity.type
_entity.pdbx_description
1 polymer ?
#
loop_
_entity_poly.entity_id
_entity_poly.type
_entity_poly.pdbx_seq_one_letter_code
_entity_poly.pdbx_strand_id
1 'polypeptide(L)'
;MLSRQLVTALGCCTRPDLVPHHTKELFQQFHLTFMEHKKNIKATKSGSGVGPHLAVLRNGMTQDNPLKKFLDLFGCPSIYLTGSDLMEGVECAVGNVYATDQLAVTYIGKVDKVHIVLNAKGTFAGILGKLKQCFELNIKMLMLLAVKYAIAGQMGAIECLLGTERESKNLTAADNNTNGWNEVVDKQSLGSTPKRKPDFTLMIHGGAGEEMMLNNKVVEVIEFALHTALTLGAGVLSQGGSSLDAVQRSVAALEDCFLFNAGKGSVYNQNGQHELEATIVDGHRKKSGSVACLHNVKNPVNAARHVMDKSNHALLTGEGAQEFLMGLSESENLVKTDYFHTDIRFKELAIKLSGNKNNHPQTVGAVALDCCGKLAAATSTGGLVGKWKGRVGDTAVVGAGIYADDKLAATCSGDGDAFIRQTVAQKVASLYNLKGYTLKQACREVIYEISDAKCAGIIAVDYKGETVVETNAGVMFVASMNSGVARAEVFRPMMNITNNPNGRLILPRKRNSTCMTLATAVQKVAQCMIDNAFLDQVQVMIRSQLPTPTCYDFNGDPSHSGLFSRIVRGEEQHWRVWEDNQHVAFLSPFPNTPGFTILVPRRPLSSDIFCLDKNDYIDLILAARKLAQLLEEGMGASGVALIFEGLEINYAHAKLIPIVTKPGEIPPTVPTNFCPIYPGYVTSVDGPPANADALKELHTKIAKTTPPHTWENPQSHSILAIKSQWYRNLFQIQNTLFHTTVDYFSKNCKYSYALTPITTDTISSPMGLGSDSEPVFVNMLGQDVYLADSMQFVLEYFLRFQEGLPGTYYVSPSFRGEEPDSTHLNQFYHVECELLGDMNAAISIAESYVVHLTQAMLKYHSKMILSAAGTLSHAQDLMKRMEKPLPRVTLEQAIPMMPSSDCIEWVKEGQPQCGRKLTRKGEAALIEQYGGAVWLTEMDHLSVPFYQAYVEGSCETKAKAADLLLGLGETVGLGERHSTPEMVQEALRHHAVLEESYKWYIDMRKVVPLSSSGWGMGTERYLCWLLQHSDVRDMQIIPRMKAKKYMP
;
A
#
# COMPACT_ATOMS: atom_id res chain seq x y z
N MET A 1 9.17 -35.73 15.17
CA MET A 1 9.11 -34.85 16.39
C MET A 1 8.98 -33.39 15.98
N LEU A 2 9.71 -32.98 14.95
CA LEU A 2 9.88 -31.60 14.50
C LEU A 2 8.54 -30.97 14.06
N SER A 3 7.62 -31.76 13.49
CA SER A 3 6.28 -31.27 13.12
C SER A 3 5.50 -30.66 14.28
N ARG A 4 5.67 -31.15 15.53
CA ARG A 4 5.05 -30.52 16.71
C ARG A 4 5.72 -29.20 17.03
N GLN A 5 7.05 -29.14 16.99
CA GLN A 5 7.83 -27.92 17.23
C GLN A 5 7.52 -26.84 16.19
N LEU A 6 7.36 -27.20 14.91
CA LEU A 6 6.93 -26.29 13.86
C LEU A 6 5.52 -25.72 14.11
N VAL A 7 4.56 -26.56 14.52
CA VAL A 7 3.19 -26.10 14.86
C VAL A 7 3.21 -25.18 16.10
N THR A 8 4.00 -25.51 17.12
CA THR A 8 4.20 -24.62 18.28
C THR A 8 4.85 -23.30 17.87
N ALA A 9 5.88 -23.31 17.04
CA ALA A 9 6.55 -22.11 16.55
C ALA A 9 5.59 -21.22 15.73
N LEU A 10 4.80 -21.80 14.83
CA LEU A 10 3.75 -21.09 14.10
C LEU A 10 2.77 -20.40 15.05
N GLY A 11 2.30 -21.09 16.09
CA GLY A 11 1.40 -20.54 17.11
C GLY A 11 2.04 -19.50 18.05
N CYS A 12 3.37 -19.47 18.18
CA CYS A 12 4.09 -18.42 18.91
C CYS A 12 4.37 -17.18 18.04
N CYS A 13 4.42 -17.33 16.72
CA CYS A 13 4.61 -16.23 15.77
C CYS A 13 3.32 -15.40 15.54
N THR A 14 2.17 -15.80 16.10
CA THR A 14 0.91 -15.05 16.01
C THR A 14 0.75 -14.11 17.21
N ARG A 15 1.09 -12.83 17.01
CA ARG A 15 0.83 -11.74 17.97
C ARG A 15 -0.64 -11.26 17.92
N PRO A 16 -1.10 -10.44 18.90
CA PRO A 16 -2.46 -9.90 18.93
C PRO A 16 -2.82 -9.00 17.73
N ASP A 17 -1.83 -8.54 16.98
CA ASP A 17 -1.95 -7.75 15.75
C ASP A 17 -2.30 -8.59 14.51
N LEU A 18 -2.25 -9.93 14.60
CA LEU A 18 -2.45 -10.88 13.50
C LEU A 18 -1.47 -10.71 12.31
N VAL A 19 -0.33 -10.03 12.50
CA VAL A 19 0.68 -9.82 11.47
C VAL A 19 1.72 -10.96 11.50
N PRO A 20 1.85 -11.80 10.43
CA PRO A 20 2.73 -12.98 10.49
C PRO A 20 4.22 -12.65 10.32
N HIS A 21 4.96 -12.53 11.41
CA HIS A 21 6.42 -12.38 11.37
C HIS A 21 7.10 -13.69 10.93
N HIS A 22 7.88 -13.64 9.84
CA HIS A 22 8.73 -14.75 9.41
C HIS A 22 10.13 -14.57 10.00
N THR A 23 10.60 -15.56 10.76
CA THR A 23 11.96 -15.54 11.33
C THR A 23 12.84 -16.62 10.70
N LYS A 24 14.17 -16.50 10.85
CA LYS A 24 15.14 -17.48 10.36
C LYS A 24 14.92 -18.85 11.02
N GLU A 25 14.58 -18.84 12.30
CA GLU A 25 14.27 -20.02 13.11
C GLU A 25 13.03 -20.73 12.58
N LEU A 26 11.99 -20.00 12.19
CA LEU A 26 10.76 -20.58 11.62
C LEU A 26 11.04 -21.26 10.27
N PHE A 27 11.89 -20.65 9.42
CA PHE A 27 12.34 -21.24 8.16
C PHE A 27 13.20 -22.49 8.40
N GLN A 28 14.07 -22.48 9.41
CA GLN A 28 14.88 -23.63 9.82
C GLN A 28 14.02 -24.79 10.37
N GLN A 29 13.02 -24.51 11.21
CA GLN A 29 12.08 -25.51 11.70
C GLN A 29 11.24 -26.11 10.56
N PHE A 30 10.85 -25.29 9.57
CA PHE A 30 10.19 -25.77 8.36
C PHE A 30 11.11 -26.69 7.55
N HIS A 31 12.37 -26.30 7.29
CA HIS A 31 13.35 -27.13 6.58
C HIS A 31 13.56 -28.50 7.25
N LEU A 32 13.85 -28.51 8.55
CA LEU A 32 14.11 -29.74 9.31
C LEU A 32 12.87 -30.66 9.28
N THR A 33 11.67 -30.09 9.47
CA THR A 33 10.41 -30.83 9.38
C THR A 33 10.15 -31.39 7.98
N PHE A 34 10.40 -30.61 6.93
CA PHE A 34 10.26 -31.03 5.54
C PHE A 34 11.23 -32.17 5.19
N MET A 35 12.47 -32.12 5.69
CA MET A 35 13.46 -33.17 5.48
C MET A 35 13.14 -34.45 6.28
N GLU A 36 12.64 -34.35 7.53
CA GLU A 36 12.08 -35.50 8.27
C GLU A 36 10.91 -36.13 7.48
N HIS A 37 9.99 -35.31 6.97
CA HIS A 37 8.84 -35.78 6.20
C HIS A 37 9.25 -36.43 4.86
N LYS A 38 10.18 -35.82 4.10
CA LYS A 38 10.73 -36.37 2.85
C LYS A 38 11.50 -37.68 3.09
N LYS A 39 12.25 -37.78 4.20
CA LYS A 39 12.91 -39.03 4.61
C LYS A 39 11.89 -40.10 4.95
N ASN A 40 10.85 -39.77 5.70
CA ASN A 40 9.78 -40.72 6.05
C ASN A 40 9.05 -41.22 4.80
N ILE A 41 8.67 -40.35 3.86
CA ILE A 41 8.08 -40.74 2.56
C ILE A 41 9.02 -41.65 1.76
N LYS A 42 10.34 -41.37 1.73
CA LYS A 42 11.30 -42.24 1.02
C LYS A 42 11.42 -43.61 1.69
N ALA A 43 11.63 -43.63 3.01
CA ALA A 43 11.76 -44.85 3.80
C ALA A 43 10.52 -45.74 3.66
N THR A 44 9.34 -45.15 3.52
CA THR A 44 8.11 -45.92 3.37
C THR A 44 7.81 -46.34 1.94
N LYS A 45 8.14 -45.53 0.92
CA LYS A 45 8.15 -45.97 -0.49
C LYS A 45 9.11 -47.14 -0.74
N SER A 46 10.15 -47.29 0.09
CA SER A 46 11.07 -48.44 0.09
C SER A 46 10.70 -49.53 1.11
N GLY A 47 9.50 -49.52 1.71
CA GLY A 47 9.03 -50.54 2.66
C GLY A 47 9.72 -50.57 4.03
N SER A 48 10.68 -49.67 4.27
CA SER A 48 11.56 -49.60 5.44
C SER A 48 11.09 -48.66 6.56
N GLY A 49 9.81 -48.25 6.56
CA GLY A 49 9.28 -47.33 7.56
C GLY A 49 7.75 -47.31 7.62
N VAL A 50 7.20 -46.58 8.60
CA VAL A 50 5.75 -46.39 8.81
C VAL A 50 5.37 -44.94 8.46
N GLY A 51 4.19 -44.74 7.88
CA GLY A 51 3.72 -43.40 7.50
C GLY A 51 3.58 -42.44 8.68
N PRO A 52 3.93 -41.14 8.50
CA PRO A 52 4.05 -40.20 9.61
C PRO A 52 2.76 -40.00 10.42
N HIS A 53 1.59 -40.13 9.77
CA HIS A 53 0.29 -40.03 10.44
C HIS A 53 0.04 -41.20 11.40
N LEU A 54 0.35 -42.44 11.00
CA LEU A 54 0.19 -43.63 11.83
C LEU A 54 1.22 -43.70 12.97
N ALA A 55 2.44 -43.21 12.74
CA ALA A 55 3.46 -43.11 13.79
C ALA A 55 3.03 -42.15 14.94
N VAL A 56 2.41 -41.01 14.60
CA VAL A 56 1.85 -40.09 15.60
C VAL A 56 0.65 -40.72 16.33
N LEU A 57 -0.23 -41.43 15.61
CA LEU A 57 -1.38 -42.11 16.20
C LEU A 57 -0.94 -43.18 17.22
N ARG A 58 -0.04 -44.08 16.82
CA ARG A 58 0.49 -45.18 17.66
C ARG A 58 1.21 -44.66 18.91
N ASN A 59 1.98 -43.57 18.77
CA ASN A 59 2.70 -42.95 19.90
C ASN A 59 1.80 -42.12 20.83
N GLY A 60 0.62 -41.70 20.37
CA GLY A 60 -0.35 -40.95 21.18
C GLY A 60 -1.26 -41.82 22.06
N MET A 61 -1.37 -43.12 21.76
CA MET A 61 -2.22 -44.05 22.52
C MET A 61 -1.53 -44.59 23.78
N THR A 62 -2.29 -44.79 24.86
CA THR A 62 -1.87 -45.54 26.06
C THR A 62 -1.56 -47.00 25.73
N GLN A 63 -0.72 -47.67 26.53
CA GLN A 63 -0.36 -49.09 26.30
C GLN A 63 -1.57 -50.02 26.29
N ASP A 64 -2.62 -49.69 27.05
CA ASP A 64 -3.81 -50.52 27.19
C ASP A 64 -4.82 -50.37 26.06
N ASN A 65 -4.62 -49.37 25.19
CA ASN A 65 -5.52 -49.08 24.09
C ASN A 65 -5.60 -50.29 23.12
N PRO A 66 -6.80 -50.83 22.85
CA PRO A 66 -6.96 -52.01 21.98
C PRO A 66 -6.38 -51.82 20.58
N LEU A 67 -6.50 -50.61 20.01
CA LEU A 67 -5.96 -50.29 18.69
C LEU A 67 -4.44 -50.23 18.69
N LYS A 68 -3.81 -49.81 19.81
CA LYS A 68 -2.35 -49.87 19.96
C LYS A 68 -1.85 -51.30 20.08
N LYS A 69 -2.48 -52.12 20.93
CA LYS A 69 -2.17 -53.55 21.08
C LYS A 69 -2.33 -54.28 19.73
N PHE A 70 -3.39 -53.97 18.98
CA PHE A 70 -3.58 -54.46 17.61
C PHE A 70 -2.44 -54.04 16.68
N LEU A 71 -2.07 -52.76 16.63
CA LEU A 71 -0.97 -52.25 15.80
C LEU A 71 0.41 -52.80 16.19
N ASP A 72 0.64 -53.11 17.47
CA ASP A 72 1.89 -53.67 17.98
C ASP A 72 2.04 -55.17 17.67
N LEU A 73 0.94 -55.91 17.43
CA LEU A 73 0.93 -57.35 17.16
C LEU A 73 1.41 -57.75 15.76
N PHE A 74 1.29 -56.90 14.73
CA PHE A 74 1.52 -57.33 13.34
C PHE A 74 2.97 -57.25 12.85
N GLY A 75 3.85 -56.47 13.50
CA GLY A 75 5.27 -56.36 13.14
C GLY A 75 5.61 -55.79 11.75
N CYS A 76 4.62 -55.62 10.87
CA CYS A 76 4.68 -55.11 9.49
C CYS A 76 3.23 -55.03 8.94
N PRO A 77 2.97 -54.55 7.71
CA PRO A 77 3.67 -53.51 6.97
C PRO A 77 2.73 -52.30 6.69
N SER A 78 3.33 -51.16 6.35
CA SER A 78 2.83 -50.15 5.40
C SER A 78 1.38 -50.26 4.87
N ILE A 79 0.41 -49.60 5.52
CA ILE A 79 -0.75 -49.07 4.77
C ILE A 79 -0.28 -47.80 4.07
N TYR A 80 0.08 -47.96 2.78
CA TYR A 80 0.17 -46.83 1.86
C TYR A 80 -1.11 -46.71 1.06
N LEU A 81 -1.72 -45.53 1.13
CA LEU A 81 -2.44 -44.99 -0.01
C LEU A 81 -1.40 -44.53 -1.05
N THR A 82 -0.87 -45.49 -1.81
CA THR A 82 -0.17 -45.26 -3.07
C THR A 82 -0.85 -46.10 -4.14
N GLY A 83 -1.63 -45.44 -4.99
CA GLY A 83 -2.03 -45.99 -6.28
C GLY A 83 -1.12 -45.43 -7.35
N SER A 84 -0.33 -46.27 -8.01
CA SER A 84 0.09 -46.03 -9.38
C SER A 84 -1.02 -46.53 -10.30
N ASP A 85 -1.80 -45.57 -10.82
CA ASP A 85 -2.65 -45.64 -12.00
C ASP A 85 -3.65 -46.82 -12.15
N LEU A 86 -4.96 -46.51 -12.01
CA LEU A 86 -6.10 -47.21 -12.67
C LEU A 86 -7.49 -46.67 -12.27
N MET A 87 -7.59 -45.68 -11.37
CA MET A 87 -8.80 -44.88 -11.12
C MET A 87 -8.39 -43.42 -10.81
N GLU A 88 -8.99 -42.44 -11.49
CA GLU A 88 -8.68 -41.02 -11.27
C GLU A 88 -9.16 -40.50 -9.90
N GLY A 89 -8.22 -40.16 -9.00
CA GLY A 89 -8.44 -39.15 -7.97
C GLY A 89 -9.08 -39.57 -6.64
N VAL A 90 -8.57 -40.66 -6.04
CA VAL A 90 -8.96 -41.30 -4.75
C VAL A 90 -9.47 -40.38 -3.62
N GLU A 91 -10.62 -40.76 -3.05
CA GLU A 91 -11.13 -40.31 -1.73
C GLU A 91 -10.57 -41.16 -0.57
N CYS A 92 -10.54 -40.64 0.68
CA CYS A 92 -10.43 -41.51 1.85
C CYS A 92 -11.13 -40.97 3.11
N ALA A 93 -12.09 -41.72 3.62
CA ALA A 93 -12.75 -41.45 4.90
C ALA A 93 -12.14 -42.26 6.04
N VAL A 94 -12.09 -41.69 7.26
CA VAL A 94 -11.92 -42.43 8.51
C VAL A 94 -12.87 -41.83 9.54
N GLY A 95 -13.74 -42.65 10.12
CA GLY A 95 -14.71 -42.22 11.12
C GLY A 95 -15.13 -43.38 12.03
N ASN A 96 -15.42 -43.02 13.30
CA ASN A 96 -16.14 -43.73 14.38
C ASN A 96 -15.47 -43.37 15.74
N VAL A 97 -16.18 -43.17 16.88
CA VAL A 97 -17.61 -43.32 17.19
C VAL A 97 -17.97 -42.48 18.47
N TYR A 98 -19.13 -41.79 18.44
CA TYR A 98 -20.04 -41.40 19.53
C TYR A 98 -19.51 -41.09 20.96
N ALA A 99 -19.40 -39.79 21.29
CA ALA A 99 -19.58 -39.21 22.63
C ALA A 99 -20.00 -37.73 22.50
N THR A 100 -20.53 -37.10 23.56
CA THR A 100 -21.06 -35.72 23.50
C THR A 100 -20.03 -34.61 23.27
N ASP A 101 -18.74 -34.87 23.46
CA ASP A 101 -17.70 -33.84 23.60
C ASP A 101 -16.36 -34.17 22.89
N GLN A 102 -16.38 -34.58 21.61
CA GLN A 102 -15.15 -34.87 20.83
C GLN A 102 -15.14 -34.37 19.36
N LEU A 103 -13.94 -34.37 18.77
CA LEU A 103 -13.58 -33.86 17.45
C LEU A 103 -13.34 -34.99 16.43
N ALA A 104 -14.03 -34.96 15.29
CA ALA A 104 -13.72 -35.80 14.13
C ALA A 104 -12.86 -35.04 13.08
N VAL A 105 -12.01 -35.75 12.33
CA VAL A 105 -11.17 -35.20 11.26
C VAL A 105 -11.23 -36.11 10.02
N THR A 106 -11.67 -35.59 8.88
CA THR A 106 -11.70 -36.33 7.60
C THR A 106 -10.97 -35.56 6.50
N TYR A 107 -10.22 -36.25 5.64
CA TYR A 107 -9.43 -35.66 4.55
C TYR A 107 -10.01 -36.06 3.18
N ILE A 108 -10.51 -35.10 2.40
CA ILE A 108 -11.12 -35.38 1.08
C ILE A 108 -10.37 -34.52 0.05
N GLY A 109 -9.78 -35.11 -0.98
CA GLY A 109 -8.98 -34.30 -1.90
C GLY A 109 -8.39 -34.95 -3.15
N LYS A 110 -8.37 -34.16 -4.24
CA LYS A 110 -7.51 -34.38 -5.41
C LYS A 110 -6.13 -33.75 -5.15
N VAL A 111 -5.19 -33.97 -6.06
CA VAL A 111 -3.77 -33.52 -5.99
C VAL A 111 -3.62 -32.05 -5.53
N ASP A 112 -4.55 -31.18 -5.91
CA ASP A 112 -4.47 -29.72 -5.72
C ASP A 112 -5.41 -29.15 -4.64
N LYS A 113 -6.24 -29.99 -3.99
CA LYS A 113 -7.24 -29.55 -3.00
C LYS A 113 -7.41 -30.56 -1.88
N VAL A 114 -7.11 -30.17 -0.64
CA VAL A 114 -7.39 -30.96 0.56
C VAL A 114 -8.47 -30.28 1.38
N HIS A 115 -9.65 -30.90 1.47
CA HIS A 115 -10.70 -30.49 2.41
C HIS A 115 -10.54 -31.24 3.72
N ILE A 116 -10.65 -30.51 4.83
CA ILE A 116 -10.62 -31.06 6.19
C ILE A 116 -11.96 -30.76 6.84
N VAL A 117 -12.75 -31.81 7.09
CA VAL A 117 -14.05 -31.70 7.76
C VAL A 117 -13.85 -31.92 9.25
N LEU A 118 -14.27 -30.93 10.04
CA LEU A 118 -14.27 -30.97 11.51
C LEU A 118 -15.70 -30.81 12.01
N ASN A 119 -16.15 -31.70 12.89
CA ASN A 119 -17.51 -31.70 13.45
C ASN A 119 -17.43 -31.78 14.98
N ALA A 120 -18.27 -31.01 15.68
CA ALA A 120 -18.38 -30.98 17.14
C ALA A 120 -19.76 -30.45 17.57
N LYS A 121 -20.17 -30.75 18.81
CA LYS A 121 -21.40 -30.25 19.45
C LYS A 121 -21.08 -29.61 20.81
N GLY A 122 -22.08 -28.97 21.43
CA GLY A 122 -21.98 -28.44 22.79
C GLY A 122 -20.95 -27.31 22.95
N THR A 123 -20.35 -27.20 24.14
CA THR A 123 -19.33 -26.19 24.49
C THR A 123 -18.10 -26.27 23.60
N PHE A 124 -17.80 -27.45 23.03
CA PHE A 124 -16.68 -27.65 22.12
C PHE A 124 -16.86 -26.93 20.77
N ALA A 125 -18.07 -26.54 20.37
CA ALA A 125 -18.30 -25.79 19.12
C ALA A 125 -17.61 -24.41 19.13
N GLY A 126 -17.60 -23.71 20.28
CA GLY A 126 -16.88 -22.44 20.43
C GLY A 126 -15.35 -22.60 20.39
N ILE A 127 -14.84 -23.73 20.91
CA ILE A 127 -13.43 -24.10 20.81
C ILE A 127 -13.09 -24.44 19.35
N LEU A 128 -13.96 -25.16 18.65
CA LEU A 128 -13.79 -25.52 17.24
C LEU A 128 -13.78 -24.29 16.32
N GLY A 129 -14.60 -23.27 16.60
CA GLY A 129 -14.56 -21.99 15.88
C GLY A 129 -13.19 -21.30 15.98
N LYS A 130 -12.63 -21.22 17.19
CA LYS A 130 -11.28 -20.69 17.43
C LYS A 130 -10.21 -21.57 16.78
N LEU A 131 -10.34 -22.90 16.88
CA LEU A 131 -9.43 -23.86 16.25
C LEU A 131 -9.42 -23.72 14.73
N LYS A 132 -10.59 -23.56 14.08
CA LYS A 132 -10.73 -23.31 12.64
C LYS A 132 -10.02 -22.01 12.24
N GLN A 133 -10.23 -20.91 12.98
CA GLN A 133 -9.57 -19.64 12.69
C GLN A 133 -8.04 -19.73 12.82
N CYS A 134 -7.53 -20.35 13.90
CA CYS A 134 -6.10 -20.62 14.06
C CYS A 134 -5.56 -21.53 12.96
N PHE A 135 -6.32 -22.56 12.55
CA PHE A 135 -5.94 -23.50 11.51
C PHE A 135 -5.86 -22.85 10.13
N GLU A 136 -6.84 -22.01 9.77
CA GLU A 136 -6.80 -21.22 8.53
C GLU A 136 -5.62 -20.24 8.49
N LEU A 137 -5.31 -19.58 9.61
CA LEU A 137 -4.17 -18.67 9.70
C LEU A 137 -2.85 -19.45 9.56
N ASN A 138 -2.71 -20.56 10.29
CA ASN A 138 -1.53 -21.43 10.25
C ASN A 138 -1.33 -22.07 8.88
N ILE A 139 -2.39 -22.48 8.17
CA ILE A 139 -2.29 -22.95 6.78
C ILE A 139 -1.82 -21.83 5.86
N LYS A 140 -2.38 -20.62 5.97
CA LYS A 140 -1.95 -19.47 5.13
C LYS A 140 -0.48 -19.13 5.36
N MET A 141 0.01 -19.21 6.60
CA MET A 141 1.43 -19.08 6.94
C MET A 141 2.28 -20.23 6.39
N LEU A 142 1.83 -21.48 6.54
CA LEU A 142 2.54 -22.66 6.05
C LEU A 142 2.67 -22.68 4.52
N MET A 143 1.62 -22.26 3.80
CA MET A 143 1.66 -22.11 2.34
C MET A 143 2.66 -21.03 1.92
N LEU A 144 2.68 -19.88 2.61
CA LEU A 144 3.64 -18.80 2.33
C LEU A 144 5.09 -19.22 2.62
N LEU A 145 5.33 -19.93 3.73
CA LEU A 145 6.61 -20.56 4.04
C LEU A 145 7.02 -21.59 2.98
N ALA A 146 6.08 -22.43 2.52
CA ALA A 146 6.34 -23.43 1.48
C ALA A 146 6.71 -22.79 0.14
N VAL A 147 6.05 -21.69 -0.26
CA VAL A 147 6.41 -20.90 -1.46
C VAL A 147 7.80 -20.29 -1.31
N LYS A 148 8.10 -19.62 -0.18
CA LYS A 148 9.44 -19.06 0.10
C LYS A 148 10.53 -20.17 0.10
N TYR A 149 10.24 -21.32 0.70
CA TYR A 149 11.14 -22.48 0.71
C TYR A 149 11.33 -23.10 -0.68
N ALA A 150 10.29 -23.16 -1.51
CA ALA A 150 10.37 -23.62 -2.89
C ALA A 150 11.20 -22.68 -3.78
N ILE A 151 11.06 -21.36 -3.60
CA ILE A 151 11.90 -20.34 -4.26
C ILE A 151 13.37 -20.52 -3.84
N ALA A 152 13.64 -20.57 -2.54
CA ALA A 152 15.00 -20.79 -2.02
C ALA A 152 15.59 -22.13 -2.50
N GLY A 153 14.78 -23.18 -2.61
CA GLY A 153 15.20 -24.48 -3.14
C GLY A 153 15.54 -24.44 -4.62
N GLN A 154 14.77 -23.71 -5.43
CA GLN A 154 15.04 -23.54 -6.86
C GLN A 154 16.31 -22.70 -7.09
N MET A 155 16.51 -21.63 -6.31
CA MET A 155 17.72 -20.79 -6.34
C MET A 155 19.00 -21.48 -5.82
N GLY A 156 18.90 -22.67 -5.20
CA GLY A 156 20.01 -23.30 -4.49
C GLY A 156 20.46 -22.53 -3.26
N ALA A 157 19.53 -21.87 -2.55
CA ALA A 157 19.80 -20.94 -1.45
C ALA A 157 19.52 -21.50 -0.04
N ILE A 158 18.94 -22.70 0.06
CA ILE A 158 18.49 -23.26 1.35
C ILE A 158 19.60 -23.25 2.40
N GLU A 159 20.78 -23.80 2.11
CA GLU A 159 21.89 -23.92 3.08
C GLU A 159 22.45 -22.55 3.50
N CYS A 160 22.55 -21.62 2.54
CA CYS A 160 22.94 -20.23 2.77
C CYS A 160 21.96 -19.52 3.72
N LEU A 161 20.65 -19.62 3.46
CA LEU A 161 19.61 -19.04 4.32
C LEU A 161 19.52 -19.68 5.71
N LEU A 162 19.90 -20.96 5.85
CA LEU A 162 19.97 -21.63 7.15
C LEU A 162 21.23 -21.25 7.94
N GLY A 163 22.28 -20.76 7.28
CA GLY A 163 23.57 -20.45 7.90
C GLY A 163 24.35 -21.70 8.31
N THR A 164 24.22 -22.79 7.55
CA THR A 164 24.83 -24.09 7.84
C THR A 164 26.17 -24.33 7.14
N GLU A 165 26.82 -23.28 6.61
CA GLU A 165 28.22 -23.35 6.16
C GLU A 165 29.17 -23.57 7.35
N ARG A 166 29.30 -24.83 7.77
CA ARG A 166 30.51 -25.34 8.40
C ARG A 166 31.33 -26.05 7.33
N GLU A 167 32.59 -25.64 7.24
CA GLU A 167 33.69 -26.26 6.52
C GLU A 167 33.51 -27.76 6.22
N SER A 168 33.09 -28.09 5.00
CA SER A 168 33.25 -29.43 4.44
C SER A 168 33.57 -29.40 2.95
N LYS A 169 34.88 -29.40 2.68
CA LYS A 169 35.59 -30.35 1.82
C LYS A 169 35.17 -30.49 0.35
N ASN A 170 36.08 -29.98 -0.48
CA ASN A 170 36.64 -30.61 -1.67
C ASN A 170 35.68 -31.02 -2.80
N LEU A 171 35.65 -30.14 -3.80
CA LEU A 171 35.96 -30.53 -5.19
C LEU A 171 37.03 -31.64 -5.26
N THR A 172 36.64 -32.84 -5.67
CA THR A 172 37.47 -33.92 -6.26
C THR A 172 36.51 -34.78 -7.10
N ALA A 173 36.83 -35.26 -8.30
CA ALA A 173 38.06 -35.30 -9.10
C ALA A 173 37.76 -34.82 -10.55
N ALA A 174 38.69 -34.58 -11.48
CA ALA A 174 40.10 -34.98 -11.64
C ALA A 174 41.02 -33.73 -11.76
N ASP A 175 42.36 -33.78 -11.71
CA ASP A 175 43.27 -34.86 -12.11
C ASP A 175 44.52 -35.01 -11.20
N ASN A 176 45.17 -36.17 -11.26
CA ASN A 176 46.44 -36.42 -10.56
C ASN A 176 47.65 -35.90 -11.36
N ASN A 177 48.51 -35.06 -10.76
CA ASN A 177 49.96 -35.27 -10.89
C ASN A 177 50.83 -34.52 -9.87
N THR A 178 51.52 -35.31 -9.03
CA THR A 178 52.94 -35.19 -8.63
C THR A 178 53.58 -33.87 -8.16
N ASN A 179 54.06 -33.93 -6.90
CA ASN A 179 55.39 -33.52 -6.41
C ASN A 179 55.75 -32.02 -6.26
N GLY A 180 56.07 -31.61 -5.02
CA GLY A 180 56.65 -30.27 -4.74
C GLY A 180 56.86 -29.94 -3.25
N TRP A 181 57.98 -30.41 -2.70
CA TRP A 181 58.64 -30.06 -1.43
C TRP A 181 58.44 -28.59 -0.94
N ASN A 182 58.03 -28.33 0.31
CA ASN A 182 58.81 -28.27 1.57
C ASN A 182 59.58 -26.96 1.83
N GLU A 183 59.43 -26.45 3.07
CA GLU A 183 60.22 -25.39 3.75
C GLU A 183 59.94 -23.91 3.32
N VAL A 184 60.05 -22.83 4.14
CA VAL A 184 60.33 -22.66 5.60
C VAL A 184 59.88 -21.24 6.10
N VAL A 185 59.51 -21.10 7.40
CA VAL A 185 59.59 -19.93 8.37
C VAL A 185 59.31 -18.48 7.84
N ASP A 186 58.46 -17.64 8.47
CA ASP A 186 58.80 -16.96 9.73
C ASP A 186 57.62 -16.46 10.61
N LYS A 187 57.89 -16.27 11.91
CA LYS A 187 57.00 -15.69 12.93
C LYS A 187 57.42 -14.25 13.23
N GLN A 188 56.53 -13.27 13.07
CA GLN A 188 56.61 -12.02 13.86
C GLN A 188 55.24 -11.44 14.25
N SER A 189 54.97 -11.53 15.55
CA SER A 189 54.28 -10.62 16.47
C SER A 189 53.27 -9.54 16.02
N LEU A 190 52.19 -9.49 16.82
CA LEU A 190 51.43 -8.34 17.32
C LEU A 190 50.43 -7.60 16.40
N GLY A 191 49.25 -7.32 16.98
CA GLY A 191 48.26 -6.39 16.43
C GLY A 191 46.88 -7.00 16.18
N SER A 192 46.12 -7.33 17.24
CA SER A 192 44.72 -7.73 17.12
C SER A 192 43.82 -6.50 16.88
N THR A 193 43.89 -5.91 15.69
CA THR A 193 42.82 -5.02 15.20
C THR A 193 41.60 -5.86 14.80
N PRO A 194 40.38 -5.33 14.91
CA PRO A 194 39.23 -5.98 14.29
C PRO A 194 39.48 -6.01 12.78
N LYS A 195 39.45 -7.19 12.15
CA LYS A 195 39.47 -7.29 10.69
C LYS A 195 38.25 -6.54 10.15
N ARG A 196 38.49 -5.32 9.66
CA ARG A 196 37.51 -4.51 8.94
C ARG A 196 36.94 -5.39 7.83
N LYS A 197 35.61 -5.57 7.77
CA LYS A 197 35.00 -6.33 6.67
C LYS A 197 35.44 -5.69 5.35
N PRO A 198 35.76 -6.47 4.31
CA PRO A 198 36.02 -5.90 3.00
C PRO A 198 34.75 -5.17 2.54
N ASP A 199 34.88 -3.88 2.24
CA ASP A 199 33.78 -3.10 1.68
C ASP A 199 33.55 -3.54 0.23
N PHE A 200 32.31 -3.96 -0.06
CA PHE A 200 31.84 -4.34 -1.39
C PHE A 200 30.41 -3.84 -1.57
N THR A 201 30.01 -3.70 -2.84
CA THR A 201 28.66 -3.26 -3.21
C THR A 201 28.07 -4.20 -4.25
N LEU A 202 26.82 -4.59 -4.07
CA LEU A 202 26.05 -5.38 -5.03
C LEU A 202 24.64 -4.80 -5.13
N MET A 203 24.14 -4.60 -6.34
CA MET A 203 22.74 -4.26 -6.60
C MET A 203 22.14 -5.23 -7.61
N ILE A 204 20.85 -5.50 -7.48
CA ILE A 204 20.07 -6.33 -8.40
C ILE A 204 18.71 -5.69 -8.70
N HIS A 205 18.13 -6.03 -9.85
CA HIS A 205 16.72 -5.73 -10.16
C HIS A 205 15.94 -6.96 -10.63
N GLY A 206 14.66 -7.01 -10.27
CA GLY A 206 13.66 -7.94 -10.80
C GLY A 206 12.88 -7.40 -12.00
N GLY A 207 13.19 -6.17 -12.43
CA GLY A 207 12.63 -5.52 -13.61
C GLY A 207 11.72 -4.33 -13.31
N ALA A 208 11.39 -3.60 -14.37
CA ALA A 208 10.53 -2.42 -14.37
C ALA A 208 9.14 -2.74 -14.98
N GLY A 209 8.10 -1.99 -14.64
CA GLY A 209 6.75 -2.16 -15.20
C GLY A 209 5.86 -0.92 -15.07
N GLU A 210 4.91 -0.77 -16.01
CA GLU A 210 3.99 0.38 -16.07
C GLU A 210 3.10 0.50 -14.81
N GLU A 211 2.37 -0.55 -14.43
CA GLU A 211 1.55 -0.60 -13.21
C GLU A 211 1.24 -2.07 -12.83
N MET A 212 1.56 -2.49 -11.61
CA MET A 212 1.14 -3.81 -11.09
C MET A 212 0.37 -3.64 -9.76
N MET A 213 -0.89 -4.07 -9.75
CA MET A 213 -1.73 -4.13 -8.54
C MET A 213 -1.30 -5.30 -7.65
N LEU A 214 -0.14 -5.15 -7.02
CA LEU A 214 0.40 -6.13 -6.07
C LEU A 214 -0.21 -5.92 -4.68
N ASN A 215 -0.80 -6.98 -4.12
CA ASN A 215 -1.11 -7.02 -2.70
C ASN A 215 0.17 -7.31 -1.88
N ASN A 216 0.16 -6.94 -0.60
CA ASN A 216 1.33 -7.04 0.29
C ASN A 216 1.93 -8.45 0.32
N LYS A 217 1.12 -9.52 0.24
CA LYS A 217 1.61 -10.90 0.27
C LYS A 217 2.41 -11.27 -0.98
N VAL A 218 2.08 -10.70 -2.14
CA VAL A 218 2.88 -10.89 -3.37
C VAL A 218 4.17 -10.07 -3.30
N VAL A 219 4.09 -8.85 -2.75
CA VAL A 219 5.27 -8.01 -2.48
C VAL A 219 6.27 -8.73 -1.56
N GLU A 220 5.83 -9.24 -0.41
CA GLU A 220 6.66 -10.00 0.54
C GLU A 220 7.37 -11.21 -0.08
N VAL A 221 6.77 -11.85 -1.10
CA VAL A 221 7.36 -13.00 -1.79
C VAL A 221 8.38 -12.54 -2.83
N ILE A 222 8.13 -11.43 -3.54
CA ILE A 222 9.08 -10.82 -4.48
C ILE A 222 10.31 -10.28 -3.72
N GLU A 223 10.10 -9.57 -2.61
CA GLU A 223 11.16 -9.06 -1.74
C GLU A 223 11.99 -10.21 -1.15
N PHE A 224 11.36 -11.30 -0.71
CA PHE A 224 12.07 -12.50 -0.27
C PHE A 224 12.91 -13.11 -1.41
N ALA A 225 12.38 -13.21 -2.63
CA ALA A 225 13.10 -13.75 -3.78
C ALA A 225 14.31 -12.87 -4.15
N LEU A 226 14.13 -11.55 -4.21
CA LEU A 226 15.21 -10.59 -4.42
C LEU A 226 16.27 -10.70 -3.32
N HIS A 227 15.89 -10.65 -2.05
CA HIS A 227 16.83 -10.78 -0.94
C HIS A 227 17.58 -12.12 -1.00
N THR A 228 16.93 -13.21 -1.38
CA THR A 228 17.58 -14.52 -1.54
C THR A 228 18.65 -14.50 -2.64
N ALA A 229 18.33 -13.97 -3.82
CA ALA A 229 19.30 -13.82 -4.91
C ALA A 229 20.47 -12.88 -4.54
N LEU A 230 20.17 -11.75 -3.90
CA LEU A 230 21.17 -10.79 -3.38
C LEU A 230 22.09 -11.45 -2.36
N THR A 231 21.55 -12.28 -1.46
CA THR A 231 22.35 -12.99 -0.43
C THR A 231 23.32 -13.97 -1.04
N LEU A 232 22.91 -14.67 -2.11
CA LEU A 232 23.78 -15.60 -2.84
C LEU A 232 24.95 -14.89 -3.52
N GLY A 233 24.71 -13.75 -4.19
CA GLY A 233 25.79 -12.95 -4.77
C GLY A 233 26.70 -12.29 -3.72
N ALA A 234 26.10 -11.75 -2.65
CA ALA A 234 26.86 -11.16 -1.54
C ALA A 234 27.68 -12.22 -0.78
N GLY A 235 27.23 -13.48 -0.75
CA GLY A 235 27.99 -14.62 -0.24
C GLY A 235 29.34 -14.75 -0.95
N VAL A 236 29.32 -14.77 -2.30
CA VAL A 236 30.54 -14.80 -3.14
C VAL A 236 31.49 -13.66 -2.79
N LEU A 237 31.00 -12.42 -2.73
CA LEU A 237 31.83 -11.25 -2.38
C LEU A 237 32.38 -11.33 -0.94
N SER A 238 31.58 -11.80 0.01
CA SER A 238 31.99 -11.94 1.41
C SER A 238 33.06 -13.00 1.64
N GLN A 239 33.14 -14.00 0.74
CA GLN A 239 34.17 -15.03 0.70
C GLN A 239 35.42 -14.59 -0.10
N GLY A 240 35.45 -13.36 -0.63
CA GLY A 240 36.56 -12.82 -1.44
C GLY A 240 36.51 -13.19 -2.92
N GLY A 241 35.37 -13.69 -3.41
CA GLY A 241 35.13 -13.94 -4.83
C GLY A 241 34.95 -12.64 -5.64
N SER A 242 35.01 -12.76 -6.97
CA SER A 242 34.97 -11.60 -7.86
C SER A 242 33.56 -11.01 -8.03
N SER A 243 33.52 -9.72 -8.38
CA SER A 243 32.31 -9.01 -8.83
C SER A 243 31.59 -9.75 -9.95
N LEU A 244 32.36 -10.31 -10.89
CA LEU A 244 31.88 -11.08 -12.04
C LEU A 244 31.14 -12.36 -11.62
N ASP A 245 31.70 -13.12 -10.68
CA ASP A 245 31.07 -14.34 -10.16
C ASP A 245 29.83 -14.01 -9.29
N ALA A 246 29.86 -12.87 -8.58
CA ALA A 246 28.75 -12.39 -7.77
C ALA A 246 27.54 -11.96 -8.61
N VAL A 247 27.72 -11.21 -9.71
CA VAL A 247 26.63 -10.85 -10.61
C VAL A 247 26.08 -12.08 -11.34
N GLN A 248 26.94 -13.01 -11.77
CA GLN A 248 26.53 -14.28 -12.37
C GLN A 248 25.67 -15.10 -11.40
N ARG A 249 26.13 -15.29 -10.15
CA ARG A 249 25.40 -16.07 -9.13
C ARG A 249 24.04 -15.45 -8.79
N SER A 250 23.97 -14.12 -8.76
CA SER A 250 22.75 -13.36 -8.50
C SER A 250 21.73 -13.53 -9.63
N VAL A 251 22.15 -13.31 -10.88
CA VAL A 251 21.26 -13.43 -12.05
C VAL A 251 20.82 -14.87 -12.26
N ALA A 252 21.70 -15.86 -12.09
CA ALA A 252 21.32 -17.27 -12.18
C ALA A 252 20.26 -17.67 -11.12
N ALA A 253 20.31 -17.09 -9.92
CA ALA A 253 19.26 -17.28 -8.92
C ALA A 253 17.93 -16.63 -9.36
N LEU A 254 17.96 -15.46 -9.97
CA LEU A 254 16.74 -14.81 -10.50
C LEU A 254 16.15 -15.60 -11.70
N GLU A 255 16.99 -16.17 -12.57
CA GLU A 255 16.59 -17.08 -13.65
C GLU A 255 15.95 -18.38 -13.15
N ASP A 256 16.36 -18.90 -11.99
CA ASP A 256 15.74 -20.08 -11.38
C ASP A 256 14.40 -19.78 -10.69
N CYS A 257 14.00 -18.50 -10.63
CA CYS A 257 12.77 -18.06 -9.98
C CYS A 257 11.63 -17.78 -10.97
N PHE A 258 10.56 -18.55 -10.87
CA PHE A 258 9.37 -18.45 -11.74
C PHE A 258 8.64 -17.08 -11.70
N LEU A 259 8.97 -16.19 -10.75
CA LEU A 259 8.35 -14.88 -10.59
C LEU A 259 8.90 -13.84 -11.57
N PHE A 260 10.18 -13.94 -11.97
CA PHE A 260 10.83 -12.95 -12.82
C PHE A 260 10.86 -13.42 -14.27
N ASN A 261 10.81 -12.50 -15.23
CA ASN A 261 10.84 -12.83 -16.66
C ASN A 261 12.27 -13.09 -17.14
N ALA A 262 12.90 -14.11 -16.56
CA ALA A 262 14.21 -14.62 -16.95
C ALA A 262 14.25 -16.12 -16.63
N GLY A 263 15.01 -16.89 -17.42
CA GLY A 263 15.08 -18.35 -17.30
C GLY A 263 13.69 -18.98 -17.12
N LYS A 264 13.49 -19.64 -15.97
CA LYS A 264 12.27 -20.37 -15.59
C LYS A 264 10.98 -19.56 -15.69
N GLY A 265 11.02 -18.26 -15.40
CA GLY A 265 9.84 -17.40 -15.43
C GLY A 265 9.67 -16.60 -16.72
N SER A 266 10.43 -16.92 -17.78
CA SER A 266 10.41 -16.16 -19.04
C SER A 266 9.10 -16.23 -19.80
N VAL A 267 8.75 -15.11 -20.44
CA VAL A 267 7.53 -14.95 -21.25
C VAL A 267 7.57 -15.77 -22.54
N TYR A 268 6.40 -15.90 -23.15
CA TYR A 268 6.21 -16.51 -24.46
C TYR A 268 6.35 -15.50 -25.61
N ASN A 269 6.93 -15.95 -26.71
CA ASN A 269 6.80 -15.32 -28.02
C ASN A 269 5.40 -15.59 -28.62
N GLN A 270 5.08 -14.95 -29.75
CA GLN A 270 3.76 -15.09 -30.39
C GLN A 270 3.42 -16.52 -30.85
N ASN A 271 4.41 -17.41 -30.99
CA ASN A 271 4.24 -18.81 -31.38
C ASN A 271 4.03 -19.74 -30.15
N GLY A 272 3.95 -19.20 -28.93
CA GLY A 272 3.86 -20.01 -27.71
C GLY A 272 5.17 -20.71 -27.34
N GLN A 273 6.32 -20.20 -27.81
CA GLN A 273 7.66 -20.71 -27.48
C GLN A 273 8.44 -19.72 -26.62
N HIS A 274 9.48 -20.19 -25.93
CA HIS A 274 10.39 -19.34 -25.16
C HIS A 274 11.68 -19.08 -25.93
N GLU A 275 12.16 -17.83 -25.89
CA GLU A 275 13.43 -17.41 -26.49
C GLU A 275 14.17 -16.51 -25.49
N LEU A 276 15.22 -17.06 -24.88
CA LEU A 276 15.94 -16.48 -23.76
C LEU A 276 17.18 -15.71 -24.22
N GLU A 277 17.52 -14.67 -23.48
CA GLU A 277 18.59 -13.73 -23.80
C GLU A 277 19.34 -13.33 -22.52
N ALA A 278 20.67 -13.25 -22.55
CA ALA A 278 21.47 -12.79 -21.42
C ALA A 278 22.84 -12.24 -21.87
N THR A 279 23.42 -11.39 -21.02
CA THR A 279 24.77 -10.84 -21.19
C THR A 279 25.46 -10.74 -19.85
N ILE A 280 26.79 -10.96 -19.84
CA ILE A 280 27.66 -10.67 -18.72
C ILE A 280 28.88 -9.85 -19.20
N VAL A 281 29.31 -8.88 -18.38
CA VAL A 281 30.40 -7.95 -18.69
C VAL A 281 31.37 -7.86 -17.51
N ASP A 282 32.65 -8.13 -17.78
CA ASP A 282 33.79 -7.87 -16.91
C ASP A 282 34.37 -6.50 -17.27
N GLY A 283 34.08 -5.49 -16.46
CA GLY A 283 34.51 -4.12 -16.71
C GLY A 283 36.02 -3.93 -16.59
N HIS A 284 36.69 -4.74 -15.77
CA HIS A 284 38.14 -4.69 -15.57
C HIS A 284 38.91 -5.26 -16.77
N ARG A 285 38.50 -6.42 -17.28
CA ARG A 285 39.12 -7.05 -18.46
C ARG A 285 38.57 -6.51 -19.78
N LYS A 286 37.53 -5.66 -19.73
CA LYS A 286 36.77 -5.15 -20.89
C LYS A 286 36.30 -6.28 -21.79
N LYS A 287 35.87 -7.37 -21.15
CA LYS A 287 35.35 -8.58 -21.77
C LYS A 287 33.84 -8.66 -21.58
N SER A 288 33.16 -9.22 -22.55
CA SER A 288 31.73 -9.51 -22.47
C SER A 288 31.42 -10.81 -23.20
N GLY A 289 30.34 -11.45 -22.80
CA GLY A 289 29.71 -12.52 -23.55
C GLY A 289 28.21 -12.39 -23.47
N SER A 290 27.55 -12.66 -24.60
CA SER A 290 26.12 -12.49 -24.79
C SER A 290 25.55 -13.69 -25.53
N VAL A 291 24.31 -14.03 -25.19
CA VAL A 291 23.51 -15.06 -25.86
C VAL A 291 22.10 -14.53 -26.14
N ALA A 292 21.52 -14.92 -27.27
CA ALA A 292 20.13 -14.59 -27.60
C ALA A 292 19.40 -15.74 -28.29
N CYS A 293 18.07 -15.73 -28.22
CA CYS A 293 17.19 -16.72 -28.86
C CYS A 293 17.48 -18.18 -28.42
N LEU A 294 17.91 -18.39 -27.17
CA LEU A 294 18.09 -19.73 -26.60
C LEU A 294 16.75 -20.36 -26.25
N HIS A 295 16.58 -21.66 -26.50
CA HIS A 295 15.28 -22.35 -26.31
C HIS A 295 15.26 -23.39 -25.17
N ASN A 296 16.43 -23.90 -24.75
CA ASN A 296 16.53 -25.04 -23.83
C ASN A 296 17.63 -24.90 -22.75
N VAL A 297 18.26 -23.73 -22.61
CA VAL A 297 19.33 -23.49 -21.64
C VAL A 297 18.74 -23.00 -20.32
N LYS A 298 18.96 -23.74 -19.23
CA LYS A 298 18.36 -23.45 -17.91
C LYS A 298 18.69 -22.04 -17.40
N ASN A 299 19.98 -21.69 -17.47
CA ASN A 299 20.52 -20.43 -16.96
C ASN A 299 21.29 -19.68 -18.05
N PRO A 300 20.61 -18.85 -18.87
CA PRO A 300 21.23 -18.05 -19.94
C PRO A 300 22.47 -17.24 -19.53
N VAL A 301 22.54 -16.71 -18.30
CA VAL A 301 23.73 -15.96 -17.84
C VAL A 301 25.00 -16.83 -17.76
N ASN A 302 24.85 -18.13 -17.47
CA ASN A 302 25.98 -19.06 -17.50
C ASN A 302 26.45 -19.28 -18.94
N ALA A 303 25.52 -19.44 -19.89
CA ALA A 303 25.86 -19.52 -21.30
C ALA A 303 26.57 -18.24 -21.81
N ALA A 304 26.11 -17.06 -21.40
CA ALA A 304 26.79 -15.79 -21.65
C ALA A 304 28.24 -15.79 -21.10
N ARG A 305 28.46 -16.33 -19.89
CA ARG A 305 29.80 -16.51 -19.30
C ARG A 305 30.67 -17.45 -20.14
N HIS A 306 30.15 -18.57 -20.61
CA HIS A 306 30.89 -19.48 -21.49
C HIS A 306 31.28 -18.81 -22.82
N VAL A 307 30.40 -18.00 -23.43
CA VAL A 307 30.74 -17.22 -24.64
C VAL A 307 31.91 -16.28 -24.39
N MET A 308 31.94 -15.58 -23.25
CA MET A 308 33.01 -14.64 -22.87
C MET A 308 34.38 -15.29 -22.61
N ASP A 309 34.37 -16.46 -21.96
CA ASP A 309 35.59 -17.13 -21.49
C ASP A 309 36.11 -18.23 -22.44
N LYS A 310 35.25 -18.79 -23.30
CA LYS A 310 35.57 -19.96 -24.16
C LYS A 310 35.36 -19.73 -25.66
N SER A 311 34.91 -18.55 -26.09
CA SER A 311 34.72 -18.21 -27.51
C SER A 311 35.53 -16.98 -27.93
N ASN A 312 35.74 -16.83 -29.25
CA ASN A 312 36.34 -15.63 -29.85
C ASN A 312 35.30 -14.55 -30.19
N HIS A 313 34.01 -14.79 -29.91
CA HIS A 313 32.88 -13.94 -30.25
C HIS A 313 32.28 -13.32 -28.97
N ALA A 314 31.79 -12.09 -29.07
CA ALA A 314 31.11 -11.42 -27.96
C ALA A 314 29.62 -11.78 -27.84
N LEU A 315 28.99 -12.23 -28.93
CA LEU A 315 27.57 -12.58 -29.01
C LEU A 315 27.39 -13.81 -29.90
N LEU A 316 26.67 -14.83 -29.42
CA LEU A 316 26.15 -15.94 -30.22
C LEU A 316 24.62 -15.98 -30.12
N THR A 317 23.93 -16.46 -31.15
CA THR A 317 22.46 -16.49 -31.16
C THR A 317 21.89 -17.81 -31.67
N GLY A 318 20.68 -18.14 -31.23
CA GLY A 318 19.90 -19.28 -31.72
C GLY A 318 20.60 -20.63 -31.58
N GLU A 319 20.45 -21.46 -32.61
CA GLU A 319 20.99 -22.82 -32.68
C GLU A 319 22.52 -22.84 -32.56
N GLY A 320 23.24 -21.91 -33.21
CA GLY A 320 24.71 -21.83 -33.12
C GLY A 320 25.23 -21.54 -31.71
N ALA A 321 24.47 -20.82 -30.87
CA ALA A 321 24.79 -20.67 -29.46
C ALA A 321 24.58 -21.97 -28.67
N GLN A 322 23.58 -22.78 -29.04
CA GLN A 322 23.32 -24.07 -28.40
C GLN A 322 24.34 -25.13 -28.82
N GLU A 323 24.73 -25.18 -30.10
CA GLU A 323 25.81 -26.02 -30.62
C GLU A 323 27.15 -25.74 -29.94
N PHE A 324 27.49 -24.46 -29.76
CA PHE A 324 28.68 -24.04 -29.00
C PHE A 324 28.68 -24.59 -27.57
N LEU A 325 27.56 -24.50 -26.85
CA LEU A 325 27.44 -25.03 -25.48
C LEU A 325 27.51 -26.57 -25.43
N MET A 326 26.90 -27.26 -26.40
CA MET A 326 27.01 -28.71 -26.52
C MET A 326 28.46 -29.15 -26.75
N GLY A 327 29.23 -28.40 -27.55
CA GLY A 327 30.65 -28.62 -27.78
C GLY A 327 31.55 -28.46 -26.54
N LEU A 328 31.07 -27.78 -25.49
CA LEU A 328 31.78 -27.61 -24.21
C LEU A 328 31.48 -28.72 -23.19
N SER A 329 30.73 -29.77 -23.57
CA SER A 329 30.22 -30.82 -22.67
C SER A 329 29.28 -30.33 -21.55
N GLU A 330 28.77 -29.09 -21.66
CA GLU A 330 27.82 -28.45 -20.73
C GLU A 330 26.36 -28.94 -20.91
N SER A 331 26.17 -30.22 -21.28
CA SER A 331 24.86 -30.78 -21.61
C SER A 331 23.90 -30.84 -20.41
N GLU A 332 24.42 -30.81 -19.18
CA GLU A 332 23.63 -30.77 -17.94
C GLU A 332 22.85 -29.44 -17.76
N ASN A 333 23.27 -28.37 -18.44
CA ASN A 333 22.56 -27.09 -18.45
C ASN A 333 21.36 -27.08 -19.42
N LEU A 334 21.14 -28.16 -20.18
CA LEU A 334 19.99 -28.28 -21.09
C LEU A 334 18.77 -28.88 -20.38
N VAL A 335 17.65 -28.17 -20.45
CA VAL A 335 16.37 -28.57 -19.86
C VAL A 335 15.29 -28.72 -20.94
N LYS A 336 14.27 -29.53 -20.65
CA LYS A 336 13.05 -29.57 -21.48
C LYS A 336 12.37 -28.20 -21.46
N THR A 337 11.74 -27.83 -22.57
CA THR A 337 11.00 -26.56 -22.72
C THR A 337 9.96 -26.33 -21.63
N ASP A 338 9.36 -27.41 -21.11
CA ASP A 338 8.37 -27.37 -20.03
C ASP A 338 8.93 -26.81 -18.70
N TYR A 339 10.26 -26.76 -18.53
CA TYR A 339 10.90 -26.12 -17.38
C TYR A 339 10.55 -24.62 -17.28
N PHE A 340 10.43 -23.94 -18.42
CA PHE A 340 10.13 -22.51 -18.53
C PHE A 340 8.62 -22.22 -18.49
N HIS A 341 7.77 -23.26 -18.51
CA HIS A 341 6.33 -23.09 -18.46
C HIS A 341 5.85 -22.67 -17.07
N THR A 342 5.01 -21.63 -17.05
CA THR A 342 4.24 -21.26 -15.86
C THR A 342 2.84 -20.82 -16.25
N ASP A 343 1.84 -21.15 -15.41
CA ASP A 343 0.45 -20.71 -15.59
C ASP A 343 0.33 -19.18 -15.72
N ILE A 344 1.20 -18.44 -15.03
CA ILE A 344 1.19 -16.98 -14.99
C ILE A 344 1.58 -16.43 -16.37
N ARG A 345 2.75 -16.84 -16.90
CA ARG A 345 3.22 -16.38 -18.22
C ARG A 345 2.34 -16.88 -19.36
N PHE A 346 1.75 -18.07 -19.24
CA PHE A 346 0.80 -18.58 -20.24
C PHE A 346 -0.48 -17.74 -20.29
N LYS A 347 -1.03 -17.34 -19.14
CA LYS A 347 -2.17 -16.40 -19.06
C LYS A 347 -1.81 -15.02 -19.60
N GLU A 348 -0.60 -14.52 -19.35
CA GLU A 348 -0.13 -13.25 -19.92
C GLU A 348 -0.11 -13.26 -21.45
N LEU A 349 0.33 -14.36 -22.07
CA LEU A 349 0.25 -14.54 -23.53
C LEU A 349 -1.19 -14.54 -24.02
N ALA A 350 -2.07 -15.31 -23.38
CA ALA A 350 -3.49 -15.37 -23.77
C ALA A 350 -4.18 -13.99 -23.73
N ILE A 351 -3.89 -13.18 -22.70
CA ILE A 351 -4.37 -11.80 -22.58
C ILE A 351 -3.79 -10.90 -23.69
N LYS A 352 -2.50 -11.05 -24.02
CA LYS A 352 -1.85 -10.30 -25.10
C LYS A 352 -2.46 -10.60 -26.47
N LEU A 353 -2.70 -11.88 -26.76
CA LEU A 353 -3.32 -12.36 -28.00
C LEU A 353 -4.81 -11.97 -28.09
N SER A 354 -5.51 -11.78 -26.98
CA SER A 354 -6.90 -11.30 -26.94
C SER A 354 -7.05 -9.78 -27.21
N GLY A 355 -6.02 -9.11 -27.73
CA GLY A 355 -6.03 -7.68 -28.02
C GLY A 355 -5.91 -6.74 -26.81
N ASN A 356 -5.78 -7.28 -25.58
CA ASN A 356 -5.54 -6.47 -24.41
C ASN A 356 -4.05 -6.08 -24.30
N LYS A 357 -3.79 -4.81 -24.00
CA LYS A 357 -2.41 -4.32 -23.84
C LYS A 357 -1.82 -4.83 -22.53
N ASN A 358 -0.96 -5.85 -22.63
CA ASN A 358 -0.07 -6.26 -21.56
C ASN A 358 1.37 -5.89 -21.97
N ASN A 359 1.93 -4.85 -21.36
CA ASN A 359 3.22 -4.23 -21.72
C ASN A 359 4.15 -4.19 -20.49
N HIS A 360 4.48 -5.37 -19.93
CA HIS A 360 5.35 -5.48 -18.76
C HIS A 360 6.70 -6.13 -19.10
N PRO A 361 7.67 -5.38 -19.66
CA PRO A 361 9.04 -5.85 -19.86
C PRO A 361 9.81 -5.91 -18.54
N GLN A 362 9.68 -7.03 -17.83
CA GLN A 362 10.53 -7.34 -16.69
C GLN A 362 11.84 -7.96 -17.22
N THR A 363 12.97 -7.32 -17.02
CA THR A 363 14.32 -7.90 -17.22
C THR A 363 14.98 -8.00 -15.86
N VAL A 364 15.77 -9.05 -15.61
CA VAL A 364 16.55 -9.16 -14.37
C VAL A 364 17.99 -8.76 -14.62
N GLY A 365 18.64 -8.15 -13.62
CA GLY A 365 20.03 -7.74 -13.75
C GLY A 365 20.71 -7.51 -12.43
N ALA A 366 22.04 -7.46 -12.47
CA ALA A 366 22.91 -7.27 -11.33
C ALA A 366 24.14 -6.43 -11.72
N VAL A 367 24.60 -5.58 -10.79
CA VAL A 367 25.86 -4.83 -10.89
C VAL A 367 26.62 -4.93 -9.56
N ALA A 368 27.94 -5.10 -9.61
CA ALA A 368 28.75 -5.28 -8.40
C ALA A 368 30.11 -4.58 -8.47
N LEU A 369 30.55 -4.07 -7.33
CA LEU A 369 31.91 -3.65 -7.01
C LEU A 369 32.48 -4.59 -5.95
N ASP A 370 33.57 -5.30 -6.25
CA ASP A 370 34.24 -6.18 -5.30
C ASP A 370 35.34 -5.48 -4.48
N CYS A 371 35.85 -6.20 -3.48
CA CYS A 371 36.89 -5.71 -2.58
C CYS A 371 38.26 -5.45 -3.25
N CYS A 372 38.43 -5.88 -4.50
CA CYS A 372 39.61 -5.57 -5.33
C CYS A 372 39.37 -4.33 -6.22
N GLY A 373 38.25 -3.63 -6.03
CA GLY A 373 37.86 -2.46 -6.80
C GLY A 373 37.46 -2.79 -8.24
N LYS A 374 37.02 -4.02 -8.52
CA LYS A 374 36.62 -4.44 -9.87
C LYS A 374 35.10 -4.43 -10.01
N LEU A 375 34.66 -4.07 -11.20
CA LEU A 375 33.26 -3.86 -11.55
C LEU A 375 32.80 -4.89 -12.58
N ALA A 376 31.59 -5.40 -12.38
CA ALA A 376 30.94 -6.29 -13.32
C ALA A 376 29.43 -6.05 -13.38
N ALA A 377 28.83 -6.44 -14.51
CA ALA A 377 27.39 -6.41 -14.73
C ALA A 377 26.91 -7.73 -15.35
N ALA A 378 25.67 -8.13 -15.06
CA ALA A 378 24.99 -9.23 -15.73
C ALA A 378 23.49 -8.93 -15.88
N THR A 379 22.87 -9.38 -16.98
CA THR A 379 21.44 -9.17 -17.28
C THR A 379 20.85 -10.37 -18.02
N SER A 380 19.56 -10.67 -17.81
CA SER A 380 18.86 -11.82 -18.42
C SER A 380 17.35 -11.53 -18.59
N THR A 381 16.76 -12.02 -19.69
CA THR A 381 15.35 -11.78 -20.01
C THR A 381 14.71 -12.86 -20.87
N GLY A 382 13.38 -13.01 -20.76
CA GLY A 382 12.54 -13.61 -21.82
C GLY A 382 12.10 -12.60 -22.88
N GLY A 383 12.33 -11.30 -22.67
CA GLY A 383 11.92 -10.22 -23.58
C GLY A 383 10.46 -9.82 -23.40
N LEU A 384 9.82 -9.38 -24.49
CA LEU A 384 8.42 -8.90 -24.48
C LEU A 384 7.41 -10.05 -24.65
N VAL A 385 6.30 -10.02 -23.89
CA VAL A 385 5.17 -10.94 -24.05
C VAL A 385 4.61 -10.82 -25.48
N GLY A 386 4.58 -11.95 -26.20
CA GLY A 386 4.14 -12.01 -27.59
C GLY A 386 5.14 -11.42 -28.58
N LYS A 387 6.45 -11.39 -28.27
CA LYS A 387 7.48 -10.95 -29.24
C LYS A 387 7.49 -11.82 -30.51
N TRP A 388 7.99 -11.25 -31.61
CA TRP A 388 8.31 -12.00 -32.82
C TRP A 388 9.43 -13.01 -32.55
N LYS A 389 9.36 -14.18 -33.18
CA LYS A 389 10.46 -15.15 -33.15
C LYS A 389 11.73 -14.50 -33.69
N GLY A 390 12.86 -14.66 -33.01
CA GLY A 390 14.15 -14.07 -33.38
C GLY A 390 14.38 -12.62 -32.93
N ARG A 391 13.46 -11.99 -32.18
CA ARG A 391 13.59 -10.58 -31.76
C ARG A 391 14.57 -10.38 -30.59
N VAL A 392 15.82 -10.06 -30.90
CA VAL A 392 16.94 -9.83 -29.93
C VAL A 392 16.85 -8.46 -29.22
N GLY A 393 16.96 -8.45 -27.89
CA GLY A 393 16.78 -7.30 -26.99
C GLY A 393 18.06 -6.58 -26.58
N ASP A 394 17.85 -5.46 -25.90
CA ASP A 394 18.88 -4.64 -25.26
C ASP A 394 19.71 -5.45 -24.25
N THR A 395 19.09 -6.45 -23.63
CA THR A 395 19.72 -7.42 -22.73
C THR A 395 20.85 -8.20 -23.41
N ALA A 396 20.73 -8.50 -24.71
CA ALA A 396 21.76 -9.21 -25.48
C ALA A 396 22.80 -8.28 -26.14
N VAL A 397 22.67 -6.96 -25.97
CA VAL A 397 23.48 -5.96 -26.68
C VAL A 397 24.22 -5.08 -25.67
N VAL A 398 25.53 -5.33 -25.52
CA VAL A 398 26.43 -4.50 -24.70
C VAL A 398 26.37 -3.04 -25.19
N GLY A 399 26.22 -2.11 -24.25
CA GLY A 399 26.00 -0.68 -24.51
C GLY A 399 24.54 -0.28 -24.71
N ALA A 400 23.61 -1.22 -24.93
CA ALA A 400 22.17 -0.94 -24.94
C ALA A 400 21.56 -1.12 -23.54
N GLY A 401 21.38 -2.38 -23.09
CA GLY A 401 20.75 -2.70 -21.79
C GLY A 401 21.73 -3.01 -20.66
N ILE A 402 23.03 -3.07 -20.95
CA ILE A 402 24.08 -3.43 -20.00
C ILE A 402 25.43 -2.83 -20.40
N TYR A 403 26.21 -2.36 -19.43
CA TYR A 403 27.59 -1.92 -19.63
C TYR A 403 28.41 -2.06 -18.35
N ALA A 404 29.71 -2.32 -18.45
CA ALA A 404 30.67 -2.16 -17.36
C ALA A 404 32.07 -1.82 -17.88
N ASP A 405 32.80 -1.00 -17.13
CA ASP A 405 34.22 -0.68 -17.34
C ASP A 405 34.97 -0.58 -16.00
N ASP A 406 36.13 0.06 -15.97
CA ASP A 406 36.94 0.28 -14.76
C ASP A 406 36.37 1.34 -13.81
N LYS A 407 35.26 2.02 -14.18
CA LYS A 407 34.69 3.17 -13.46
C LYS A 407 33.23 2.99 -13.08
N LEU A 408 32.42 2.29 -13.86
CA LEU A 408 31.03 1.96 -13.50
C LEU A 408 30.55 0.63 -14.08
N ALA A 409 29.47 0.12 -13.50
CA ALA A 409 28.65 -0.98 -14.03
C ALA A 409 27.17 -0.57 -13.98
N ALA A 410 26.42 -0.86 -15.05
CA ALA A 410 25.00 -0.52 -15.19
C ALA A 410 24.20 -1.61 -15.90
N THR A 411 22.96 -1.85 -15.47
CA THR A 411 21.96 -2.68 -16.17
C THR A 411 20.61 -1.98 -16.23
N CYS A 412 19.83 -2.30 -17.27
CA CYS A 412 18.57 -1.63 -17.58
C CYS A 412 17.40 -2.62 -17.74
N SER A 413 16.17 -2.14 -17.56
CA SER A 413 14.92 -2.87 -17.84
C SER A 413 13.89 -1.91 -18.44
N GLY A 414 13.20 -2.30 -19.51
CA GLY A 414 12.20 -1.44 -20.15
C GLY A 414 11.89 -1.80 -21.59
N ASP A 415 11.54 -0.80 -22.40
CA ASP A 415 11.41 -0.95 -23.85
C ASP A 415 12.78 -1.20 -24.50
N GLY A 416 13.13 -2.47 -24.66
CA GLY A 416 14.40 -2.89 -25.25
C GLY A 416 14.61 -2.43 -26.69
N ASP A 417 13.55 -2.14 -27.45
CA ASP A 417 13.67 -1.57 -28.80
C ASP A 417 14.09 -0.08 -28.74
N ALA A 418 13.58 0.66 -27.76
CA ALA A 418 14.06 2.01 -27.49
C ALA A 418 15.51 2.01 -26.97
N PHE A 419 15.86 1.07 -26.10
CA PHE A 419 17.20 1.03 -25.47
C PHE A 419 18.31 0.67 -26.48
N ILE A 420 18.05 -0.24 -27.43
CA ILE A 420 18.95 -0.52 -28.56
C ILE A 420 19.16 0.75 -29.40
N ARG A 421 18.07 1.41 -29.82
CA ARG A 421 18.14 2.60 -30.69
C ARG A 421 18.87 3.78 -30.05
N GLN A 422 18.89 3.87 -28.72
CA GLN A 422 19.44 5.01 -27.98
C GLN A 422 20.73 4.71 -27.20
N THR A 423 21.25 3.47 -27.28
CA THR A 423 22.47 2.99 -26.61
C THR A 423 22.53 3.41 -25.13
N VAL A 424 21.44 3.13 -24.40
CA VAL A 424 21.16 3.66 -23.04
C VAL A 424 22.32 3.44 -22.07
N ALA A 425 22.79 2.21 -21.88
CA ALA A 425 23.87 1.91 -20.93
C ALA A 425 25.21 2.58 -21.33
N GLN A 426 25.55 2.60 -22.62
CA GLN A 426 26.73 3.29 -23.13
C GLN A 426 26.63 4.81 -22.96
N LYS A 427 25.43 5.40 -23.08
CA LYS A 427 25.22 6.83 -22.91
C LYS A 427 25.43 7.24 -21.45
N VAL A 428 24.91 6.48 -20.49
CA VAL A 428 25.20 6.68 -19.04
C VAL A 428 26.70 6.64 -18.80
N ALA A 429 27.39 5.62 -19.32
CA ALA A 429 28.84 5.50 -19.15
C ALA A 429 29.61 6.68 -19.77
N SER A 430 29.19 7.14 -20.95
CA SER A 430 29.83 8.25 -21.66
C SER A 430 29.63 9.60 -20.95
N LEU A 431 28.47 9.85 -20.36
CA LEU A 431 28.21 11.06 -19.57
C LEU A 431 29.08 11.07 -18.29
N TYR A 432 29.12 9.96 -17.55
CA TYR A 432 29.96 9.83 -16.36
C TYR A 432 31.46 10.01 -16.70
N ASN A 433 31.94 9.26 -17.71
CA ASN A 433 33.37 9.20 -18.03
C ASN A 433 33.91 10.44 -18.75
N LEU A 434 33.11 11.11 -19.58
CA LEU A 434 33.59 12.14 -20.54
C LEU A 434 33.03 13.53 -20.29
N LYS A 435 31.95 13.68 -19.50
CA LYS A 435 31.31 14.96 -19.19
C LYS A 435 31.43 15.37 -17.72
N GLY A 436 32.03 14.54 -16.87
CA GLY A 436 32.19 14.82 -15.44
C GLY A 436 30.87 14.79 -14.66
N TYR A 437 29.84 14.13 -15.20
CA TYR A 437 28.55 13.97 -14.52
C TYR A 437 28.72 13.00 -13.34
N THR A 438 28.04 13.26 -12.23
CA THR A 438 27.83 12.23 -11.19
C THR A 438 27.03 11.05 -11.75
N LEU A 439 27.14 9.87 -11.12
CA LEU A 439 26.45 8.67 -11.58
C LEU A 439 24.93 8.90 -11.67
N LYS A 440 24.39 9.61 -10.66
CA LYS A 440 22.97 10.00 -10.60
C LYS A 440 22.56 10.97 -11.71
N GLN A 441 23.38 11.99 -12.01
CA GLN A 441 23.11 12.90 -13.14
C GLN A 441 23.12 12.15 -14.47
N ALA A 442 24.09 11.27 -14.69
CA ALA A 442 24.20 10.47 -15.92
C ALA A 442 22.97 9.55 -16.12
N CYS A 443 22.53 8.83 -15.08
CA CYS A 443 21.35 7.97 -15.18
C CYS A 443 20.07 8.78 -15.42
N ARG A 444 19.90 9.91 -14.73
CA ARG A 444 18.72 10.76 -14.83
C ARG A 444 18.58 11.46 -16.18
N GLU A 445 19.68 11.95 -16.75
CA GLU A 445 19.69 12.55 -18.09
C GLU A 445 19.20 11.53 -19.13
N VAL A 446 19.73 10.30 -19.09
CA VAL A 446 19.35 9.24 -20.05
C VAL A 446 17.90 8.79 -19.85
N ILE A 447 17.42 8.62 -18.61
CA ILE A 447 16.00 8.32 -18.34
C ILE A 447 15.07 9.43 -18.87
N TYR A 448 15.50 10.70 -18.81
CA TYR A 448 14.75 11.83 -19.33
C TYR A 448 14.73 11.86 -20.86
N GLU A 449 15.87 11.65 -21.54
CA GLU A 449 15.93 11.58 -23.00
C GLU A 449 15.06 10.44 -23.57
N ILE A 450 14.96 9.30 -22.87
CA ILE A 450 14.14 8.17 -23.30
C ILE A 450 12.67 8.24 -22.83
N SER A 451 12.15 9.43 -22.49
CA SER A 451 10.79 9.59 -21.93
C SER A 451 9.64 9.09 -22.82
N ASP A 452 9.84 8.95 -24.13
CA ASP A 452 8.87 8.31 -25.04
C ASP A 452 8.76 6.78 -24.81
N ALA A 453 9.79 6.16 -24.21
CA ALA A 453 9.72 4.78 -23.72
C ALA A 453 8.88 4.75 -22.44
N LYS A 454 7.67 4.18 -22.56
CA LYS A 454 6.63 4.13 -21.51
C LYS A 454 7.05 3.46 -20.19
N CYS A 455 8.13 2.69 -20.23
CA CYS A 455 8.67 1.95 -19.11
C CYS A 455 10.18 1.80 -19.30
N ALA A 456 10.95 2.41 -18.40
CA ALA A 456 12.40 2.34 -18.38
C ALA A 456 12.93 2.49 -16.94
N GLY A 457 13.92 1.67 -16.59
CA GLY A 457 14.65 1.75 -15.33
C GLY A 457 16.10 1.29 -15.48
N ILE A 458 16.98 1.87 -14.67
CA ILE A 458 18.43 1.65 -14.63
C ILE A 458 18.85 1.42 -13.17
N ILE A 459 19.70 0.42 -12.94
CA ILE A 459 20.55 0.38 -11.74
C ILE A 459 22.01 0.56 -12.16
N ALA A 460 22.79 1.24 -11.34
CA ALA A 460 24.21 1.43 -11.58
C ALA A 460 25.03 1.51 -10.27
N VAL A 461 26.30 1.13 -10.34
CA VAL A 461 27.31 1.31 -9.29
C VAL A 461 28.62 1.83 -9.90
N ASP A 462 29.29 2.77 -9.22
CA ASP A 462 30.60 3.28 -9.64
C ASP A 462 31.78 2.68 -8.82
N TYR A 463 33.01 3.00 -9.24
CA TYR A 463 34.25 2.53 -8.60
C TYR A 463 34.45 3.02 -7.16
N LYS A 464 33.64 3.98 -6.68
CA LYS A 464 33.62 4.46 -5.29
C LYS A 464 32.58 3.74 -4.44
N GLY A 465 31.75 2.90 -5.07
CA GLY A 465 30.60 2.25 -4.44
C GLY A 465 29.34 3.11 -4.39
N GLU A 466 29.27 4.23 -5.12
CA GLU A 466 28.04 5.02 -5.24
C GLU A 466 26.99 4.21 -6.01
N THR A 467 25.80 4.04 -5.44
CA THR A 467 24.69 3.25 -6.00
C THR A 467 23.55 4.12 -6.47
N VAL A 468 23.03 3.88 -7.67
CA VAL A 468 21.89 4.61 -8.26
C VAL A 468 20.80 3.65 -8.73
N VAL A 469 19.55 3.99 -8.43
CA VAL A 469 18.35 3.47 -9.09
C VAL A 469 17.62 4.67 -9.68
N GLU A 470 17.33 4.65 -10.98
CA GLU A 470 16.60 5.72 -11.67
C GLU A 470 15.60 5.09 -12.65
N THR A 471 14.35 5.53 -12.66
CA THR A 471 13.27 4.89 -13.44
C THR A 471 12.11 5.85 -13.71
N ASN A 472 11.49 5.71 -14.89
CA ASN A 472 10.22 6.35 -15.25
C ASN A 472 9.01 5.39 -15.17
N ALA A 473 9.25 4.09 -14.93
CA ALA A 473 8.23 3.06 -14.84
C ALA A 473 7.51 3.11 -13.47
N GLY A 474 6.19 2.89 -13.43
CA GLY A 474 5.39 3.00 -12.19
C GLY A 474 5.77 2.01 -11.08
N VAL A 475 6.51 0.95 -11.39
CA VAL A 475 7.18 0.09 -10.41
C VAL A 475 8.52 -0.44 -10.95
N MET A 476 9.51 -0.56 -10.07
CA MET A 476 10.76 -1.29 -10.30
C MET A 476 11.15 -2.09 -9.05
N PHE A 477 11.44 -3.38 -9.19
CA PHE A 477 11.83 -4.24 -8.07
C PHE A 477 13.35 -4.22 -7.93
N VAL A 478 13.89 -3.79 -6.79
CA VAL A 478 15.34 -3.65 -6.59
C VAL A 478 15.79 -4.19 -5.23
N ALA A 479 17.04 -4.64 -5.17
CA ALA A 479 17.70 -5.01 -3.92
C ALA A 479 19.17 -4.59 -3.96
N SER A 480 19.71 -4.18 -2.82
CA SER A 480 21.10 -3.74 -2.69
C SER A 480 21.75 -4.23 -1.41
N MET A 481 23.04 -4.52 -1.50
CA MET A 481 23.95 -4.79 -0.40
C MET A 481 25.05 -3.74 -0.48
N ASN A 482 25.12 -2.84 0.50
CA ASN A 482 26.19 -1.86 0.62
C ASN A 482 26.73 -1.92 2.05
N SER A 483 28.06 -2.04 2.21
CA SER A 483 28.74 -2.06 3.52
C SER A 483 28.18 -3.14 4.48
N GLY A 484 27.67 -4.25 3.93
CA GLY A 484 27.05 -5.34 4.69
C GLY A 484 25.61 -5.12 5.14
N VAL A 485 24.95 -4.04 4.72
CA VAL A 485 23.50 -3.82 4.94
C VAL A 485 22.73 -4.23 3.70
N ALA A 486 21.88 -5.26 3.84
CA ALA A 486 20.94 -5.69 2.80
C ALA A 486 19.65 -4.85 2.85
N ARG A 487 19.15 -4.45 1.69
CA ARG A 487 17.82 -3.86 1.49
C ARG A 487 17.18 -4.49 0.25
N ALA A 488 15.88 -4.76 0.31
CA ALA A 488 15.06 -5.12 -0.83
C ALA A 488 13.81 -4.24 -0.78
N GLU A 489 13.44 -3.63 -1.91
CA GLU A 489 12.36 -2.66 -1.97
C GLU A 489 11.63 -2.67 -3.32
N VAL A 490 10.34 -2.36 -3.26
CA VAL A 490 9.50 -2.11 -4.44
C VAL A 490 9.50 -0.62 -4.73
N PHE A 491 10.47 -0.16 -5.51
CA PHE A 491 10.62 1.25 -5.87
C PHE A 491 9.46 1.69 -6.77
N ARG A 492 8.82 2.80 -6.41
CA ARG A 492 7.73 3.42 -7.18
C ARG A 492 8.04 4.91 -7.37
N PRO A 493 8.56 5.34 -8.54
CA PRO A 493 8.81 6.75 -8.78
C PRO A 493 7.49 7.52 -8.81
N MET A 494 7.47 8.72 -8.23
CA MET A 494 6.39 9.67 -8.46
C MET A 494 6.38 10.07 -9.93
N MET A 495 5.35 9.69 -10.68
CA MET A 495 5.16 10.16 -12.05
C MET A 495 4.93 11.69 -12.05
N ASN A 496 5.99 12.44 -12.32
CA ASN A 496 5.87 13.84 -12.73
C ASN A 496 5.27 13.88 -14.14
N ILE A 497 3.97 14.13 -14.24
CA ILE A 497 3.29 14.34 -15.52
C ILE A 497 3.88 15.59 -16.17
N THR A 498 4.74 15.41 -17.17
CA THR A 498 5.16 16.44 -18.10
C THR A 498 4.12 16.59 -19.21
N ASN A 499 3.75 17.83 -19.53
CA ASN A 499 2.80 18.12 -20.59
C ASN A 499 3.45 17.86 -21.96
N ASN A 500 3.01 16.82 -22.68
CA ASN A 500 3.31 16.67 -24.10
C ASN A 500 2.13 17.24 -24.93
N PRO A 501 2.32 18.23 -25.84
CA PRO A 501 1.21 19.03 -26.36
C PRO A 501 0.24 18.36 -27.35
N ASN A 502 0.52 17.15 -27.86
CA ASN A 502 -0.21 16.57 -28.99
C ASN A 502 -0.57 15.08 -28.82
N GLY A 503 -1.88 14.77 -28.77
CA GLY A 503 -2.39 13.46 -29.23
C GLY A 503 -3.28 12.63 -28.29
N ARG A 504 -4.61 12.83 -28.39
CA ARG A 504 -5.71 11.87 -28.11
C ARG A 504 -5.60 10.93 -26.89
N LEU A 505 -6.40 11.21 -25.85
CA LEU A 505 -6.82 10.19 -24.87
C LEU A 505 -7.64 9.08 -25.53
N ILE A 506 -7.28 7.82 -25.26
CA ILE A 506 -8.16 6.65 -25.40
C ILE A 506 -8.43 6.14 -23.99
N LEU A 507 -9.65 6.36 -23.48
CA LEU A 507 -10.07 5.95 -22.14
C LEU A 507 -10.51 4.47 -22.13
N PRO A 508 -9.94 3.60 -21.25
CA PRO A 508 -10.51 2.29 -20.99
C PRO A 508 -11.75 2.42 -20.08
N ARG A 509 -12.89 1.87 -20.52
CA ARG A 509 -14.09 1.74 -19.66
C ARG A 509 -13.84 0.71 -18.56
N LYS A 510 -14.13 1.04 -17.30
CA LYS A 510 -14.39 0.06 -16.23
C LYS A 510 -15.68 0.38 -15.48
N ARG A 511 -16.33 -0.69 -15.01
CA ARG A 511 -17.67 -0.72 -14.40
C ARG A 511 -17.61 -0.32 -12.93
N ASN A 512 -18.66 0.36 -12.46
CA ASN A 512 -18.92 0.59 -11.04
C ASN A 512 -19.62 -0.62 -10.42
N SER A 513 -19.32 -0.92 -9.15
CA SER A 513 -20.18 -1.78 -8.31
C SER A 513 -19.91 -1.57 -6.82
N THR A 514 -20.73 -0.76 -6.16
CA THR A 514 -21.13 -0.93 -4.75
C THR A 514 -22.41 -0.15 -4.52
N CYS A 515 -23.39 -0.78 -3.90
CA CYS A 515 -24.69 -0.18 -3.58
C CYS A 515 -24.99 -0.33 -2.08
N MET A 516 -26.07 0.31 -1.65
CA MET A 516 -26.65 0.35 -0.31
C MET A 516 -25.86 1.16 0.74
N THR A 517 -26.53 1.82 1.69
CA THR A 517 -27.90 1.60 2.21
C THR A 517 -28.80 2.84 2.21
N LEU A 518 -30.04 2.68 1.74
CA LEU A 518 -31.14 3.66 1.82
C LEU A 518 -32.12 3.26 2.96
N ALA A 519 -31.57 2.96 4.14
CA ALA A 519 -32.25 2.22 5.21
C ALA A 519 -33.20 3.03 6.12
N THR A 520 -33.50 4.29 5.78
CA THR A 520 -34.23 5.24 6.67
C THR A 520 -35.53 5.80 6.09
N ALA A 521 -35.96 5.36 4.90
CA ALA A 521 -37.16 5.90 4.23
C ALA A 521 -38.47 5.10 4.44
N VAL A 522 -38.39 3.84 4.87
CA VAL A 522 -39.56 2.92 4.88
C VAL A 522 -40.50 3.12 6.08
N GLN A 523 -40.08 3.82 7.13
CA GLN A 523 -40.77 3.82 8.42
C GLN A 523 -41.97 4.79 8.55
N LYS A 524 -42.60 5.23 7.44
CA LYS A 524 -43.68 6.24 7.47
C LYS A 524 -44.92 6.04 6.57
N VAL A 525 -45.07 4.91 5.85
CA VAL A 525 -46.25 4.68 4.98
C VAL A 525 -46.83 3.25 5.09
N ALA A 526 -47.02 2.74 6.31
CA ALA A 526 -47.65 1.42 6.53
C ALA A 526 -48.63 1.45 7.71
N GLN A 527 -49.81 2.03 7.50
CA GLN A 527 -50.91 2.01 8.46
C GLN A 527 -52.04 1.07 7.98
N CYS A 528 -51.71 -0.22 7.87
CA CYS A 528 -52.62 -1.36 7.87
C CYS A 528 -51.77 -2.64 7.89
N MET A 529 -51.54 -3.22 9.08
CA MET A 529 -51.18 -4.64 9.13
C MET A 529 -52.40 -5.44 8.69
N ILE A 530 -52.22 -6.29 7.69
CA ILE A 530 -53.27 -7.22 7.25
C ILE A 530 -53.30 -8.39 8.24
N ASP A 531 -54.50 -8.81 8.61
CA ASP A 531 -54.73 -9.93 9.53
C ASP A 531 -54.13 -11.23 8.96
N ASN A 532 -53.47 -12.01 9.81
CA ASN A 532 -52.97 -13.35 9.47
C ASN A 532 -54.08 -14.21 8.84
N ALA A 533 -55.32 -14.09 9.33
CA ALA A 533 -56.48 -14.82 8.80
C ALA A 533 -56.78 -14.52 7.32
N PHE A 534 -56.42 -13.33 6.82
CA PHE A 534 -56.55 -12.98 5.40
C PHE A 534 -55.40 -13.60 4.57
N LEU A 535 -54.17 -13.57 5.09
CA LEU A 535 -53.03 -14.21 4.43
C LEU A 535 -53.22 -15.73 4.36
N ASP A 536 -53.81 -16.36 5.39
CA ASP A 536 -54.18 -17.77 5.39
C ASP A 536 -55.22 -18.09 4.30
N GLN A 537 -56.26 -17.26 4.14
CA GLN A 537 -57.26 -17.41 3.07
C GLN A 537 -56.64 -17.28 1.67
N VAL A 538 -55.79 -16.27 1.45
CA VAL A 538 -55.07 -16.08 0.18
C VAL A 538 -54.12 -17.25 -0.10
N GLN A 539 -53.43 -17.74 0.92
CA GLN A 539 -52.56 -18.91 0.82
C GLN A 539 -53.37 -20.16 0.43
N VAL A 540 -54.56 -20.38 1.01
CA VAL A 540 -55.44 -21.51 0.64
C VAL A 540 -55.92 -21.41 -0.81
N MET A 541 -56.30 -20.22 -1.29
CA MET A 541 -56.74 -20.03 -2.68
C MET A 541 -55.64 -20.42 -3.69
N ILE A 542 -54.43 -19.88 -3.53
CA ILE A 542 -53.28 -20.15 -4.42
C ILE A 542 -52.83 -21.62 -4.32
N ARG A 543 -52.97 -22.24 -3.15
CA ARG A 543 -52.53 -23.62 -2.90
C ARG A 543 -53.60 -24.69 -3.13
N SER A 544 -54.80 -24.32 -3.59
CA SER A 544 -55.95 -25.22 -3.71
C SER A 544 -55.68 -26.51 -4.50
N GLN A 545 -54.66 -26.53 -5.36
CA GLN A 545 -54.23 -27.71 -6.16
C GLN A 545 -52.79 -28.19 -5.85
N LEU A 546 -52.15 -27.71 -4.77
CA LEU A 546 -50.72 -27.96 -4.47
C LEU A 546 -50.52 -28.80 -3.20
N PRO A 547 -49.58 -29.78 -3.20
CA PRO A 547 -49.28 -30.58 -2.00
C PRO A 547 -48.69 -29.73 -0.88
N THR A 548 -49.00 -30.08 0.37
CA THR A 548 -48.56 -29.36 1.59
C THR A 548 -47.03 -29.19 1.64
N PRO A 549 -46.50 -28.03 2.10
CA PRO A 549 -45.05 -27.84 2.26
C PRO A 549 -44.46 -28.85 3.25
N THR A 550 -43.36 -29.50 2.87
CA THR A 550 -42.65 -30.47 3.73
C THR A 550 -41.15 -30.22 3.83
N CYS A 551 -40.62 -29.22 3.12
CA CYS A 551 -39.18 -29.06 2.89
C CYS A 551 -38.65 -27.67 3.29
N TYR A 552 -37.95 -27.63 4.42
CA TYR A 552 -37.20 -26.45 4.90
C TYR A 552 -35.73 -26.46 4.44
N ASP A 553 -35.40 -27.26 3.42
CA ASP A 553 -34.04 -27.41 2.94
C ASP A 553 -33.53 -26.10 2.34
N PHE A 554 -32.31 -25.75 2.76
CA PHE A 554 -31.61 -24.52 2.42
C PHE A 554 -30.27 -24.88 1.80
N ASN A 555 -30.11 -24.58 0.52
CA ASN A 555 -29.00 -25.02 -0.33
C ASN A 555 -27.78 -24.07 -0.22
N GLY A 556 -27.53 -23.53 0.97
CA GLY A 556 -26.45 -22.58 1.27
C GLY A 556 -25.84 -22.79 2.65
N ASP A 557 -24.93 -21.91 3.07
CA ASP A 557 -24.32 -21.97 4.41
C ASP A 557 -25.39 -21.78 5.51
N PRO A 558 -25.68 -22.78 6.37
CA PRO A 558 -26.73 -22.66 7.39
C PRO A 558 -26.55 -21.48 8.35
N SER A 559 -25.32 -20.95 8.50
CA SER A 559 -25.06 -19.75 9.30
C SER A 559 -25.45 -18.43 8.60
N HIS A 560 -25.88 -18.47 7.34
CA HIS A 560 -26.28 -17.29 6.58
C HIS A 560 -27.53 -16.64 7.21
N SER A 561 -27.33 -15.48 7.81
CA SER A 561 -28.29 -14.78 8.67
C SER A 561 -29.28 -13.87 7.94
N GLY A 562 -29.22 -13.79 6.60
CA GLY A 562 -30.13 -12.95 5.79
C GLY A 562 -31.61 -13.36 5.95
N LEU A 563 -32.51 -12.39 5.91
CA LEU A 563 -33.96 -12.59 6.17
C LEU A 563 -34.56 -13.73 5.33
N PHE A 564 -34.35 -13.71 4.02
CA PHE A 564 -34.87 -14.78 3.14
C PHE A 564 -34.25 -16.14 3.44
N SER A 565 -33.01 -16.21 3.92
CA SER A 565 -32.38 -17.47 4.35
C SER A 565 -33.09 -18.05 5.59
N ARG A 566 -33.48 -17.19 6.54
CA ARG A 566 -34.26 -17.57 7.71
C ARG A 566 -35.67 -18.03 7.31
N ILE A 567 -36.34 -17.35 6.38
CA ILE A 567 -37.63 -17.76 5.81
C ILE A 567 -37.54 -19.12 5.06
N VAL A 568 -36.49 -19.35 4.26
CA VAL A 568 -36.25 -20.63 3.58
C VAL A 568 -36.05 -21.78 4.58
N ARG A 569 -35.39 -21.52 5.73
CA ARG A 569 -35.23 -22.49 6.82
C ARG A 569 -36.44 -22.59 7.77
N GLY A 570 -37.44 -21.73 7.61
CA GLY A 570 -38.65 -21.71 8.46
C GLY A 570 -38.45 -21.09 9.84
N GLU A 571 -37.36 -20.34 10.04
CA GLU A 571 -37.01 -19.65 11.30
C GLU A 571 -37.82 -18.36 11.54
N GLU A 572 -38.55 -17.90 10.52
CA GLU A 572 -39.39 -16.69 10.53
C GLU A 572 -40.83 -17.04 10.13
N GLN A 573 -41.82 -16.26 10.56
CA GLN A 573 -43.20 -16.45 10.12
C GLN A 573 -43.35 -16.18 8.62
N HIS A 574 -44.03 -17.07 7.89
CA HIS A 574 -44.17 -16.99 6.43
C HIS A 574 -45.38 -17.78 5.90
N TRP A 575 -45.94 -17.32 4.79
CA TRP A 575 -47.05 -17.98 4.08
C TRP A 575 -46.57 -18.53 2.73
N ARG A 576 -45.96 -19.72 2.74
CA ARG A 576 -45.46 -20.40 1.53
C ARG A 576 -46.61 -20.77 0.59
N VAL A 577 -46.61 -20.23 -0.62
CA VAL A 577 -47.63 -20.51 -1.65
C VAL A 577 -47.14 -21.54 -2.68
N TRP A 578 -45.84 -21.61 -2.96
CA TRP A 578 -45.26 -22.56 -3.91
C TRP A 578 -43.78 -22.82 -3.59
N GLU A 579 -43.25 -23.99 -3.96
CA GLU A 579 -41.84 -24.31 -3.86
C GLU A 579 -41.43 -25.44 -4.82
N ASP A 580 -40.13 -25.54 -5.10
CA ASP A 580 -39.49 -26.68 -5.74
C ASP A 580 -38.13 -27.00 -5.06
N ASN A 581 -37.29 -27.84 -5.68
CA ASN A 581 -35.99 -28.25 -5.13
C ASN A 581 -34.95 -27.11 -5.06
N GLN A 582 -35.17 -26.01 -5.78
CA GLN A 582 -34.24 -24.87 -5.89
C GLN A 582 -34.85 -23.54 -5.47
N HIS A 583 -36.17 -23.43 -5.33
CA HIS A 583 -36.87 -22.18 -5.02
C HIS A 583 -37.99 -22.35 -3.99
N VAL A 584 -38.35 -21.25 -3.35
CA VAL A 584 -39.52 -21.12 -2.47
C VAL A 584 -40.18 -19.76 -2.69
N ALA A 585 -41.51 -19.74 -2.66
CA ALA A 585 -42.32 -18.55 -2.84
C ALA A 585 -43.32 -18.39 -1.70
N PHE A 586 -43.44 -17.17 -1.18
CA PHE A 586 -44.27 -16.83 -0.02
C PHE A 586 -44.93 -15.47 -0.17
N LEU A 587 -46.10 -15.28 0.45
CA LEU A 587 -46.80 -13.99 0.42
C LEU A 587 -45.99 -12.89 1.11
N SER A 588 -46.04 -11.68 0.54
CA SER A 588 -45.58 -10.48 1.24
C SER A 588 -46.49 -10.22 2.45
N PRO A 589 -45.96 -9.93 3.65
CA PRO A 589 -46.76 -9.43 4.79
C PRO A 589 -47.24 -7.99 4.58
N PHE A 590 -46.76 -7.31 3.53
CA PHE A 590 -47.21 -5.98 3.09
C PHE A 590 -47.72 -6.06 1.64
N PRO A 591 -48.86 -6.71 1.35
CA PRO A 591 -49.35 -6.88 0.00
C PRO A 591 -50.22 -5.69 -0.45
N ASN A 592 -49.76 -4.95 -1.47
CA ASN A 592 -50.57 -3.90 -2.12
C ASN A 592 -51.72 -4.47 -2.97
N THR A 593 -51.72 -5.78 -3.23
CA THR A 593 -52.77 -6.50 -3.98
C THR A 593 -52.84 -7.94 -3.46
N PRO A 594 -54.03 -8.56 -3.36
CA PRO A 594 -54.15 -9.95 -2.91
C PRO A 594 -53.28 -10.89 -3.76
N GLY A 595 -52.54 -11.78 -3.09
CA GLY A 595 -51.63 -12.72 -3.74
C GLY A 595 -50.25 -12.17 -4.14
N PHE A 596 -49.88 -10.93 -3.76
CA PHE A 596 -48.51 -10.44 -3.93
C PHE A 596 -47.52 -11.38 -3.24
N THR A 597 -46.72 -12.07 -4.05
CA THR A 597 -45.81 -13.14 -3.68
C THR A 597 -44.36 -12.75 -3.96
N ILE A 598 -43.45 -13.17 -3.07
CA ILE A 598 -42.01 -13.06 -3.22
C ILE A 598 -41.46 -14.46 -3.52
N LEU A 599 -40.70 -14.60 -4.62
CA LEU A 599 -40.01 -15.82 -5.02
C LEU A 599 -38.50 -15.68 -4.78
N VAL A 600 -37.90 -16.67 -4.11
CA VAL A 600 -36.46 -16.70 -3.80
C VAL A 600 -35.86 -18.09 -4.07
N PRO A 601 -34.57 -18.19 -4.46
CA PRO A 601 -33.86 -19.46 -4.51
C PRO A 601 -33.58 -19.99 -3.09
N ARG A 602 -33.39 -21.31 -2.95
CA ARG A 602 -32.99 -21.98 -1.70
C ARG A 602 -31.52 -21.79 -1.35
N ARG A 603 -30.69 -21.38 -2.32
CA ARG A 603 -29.28 -21.01 -2.15
C ARG A 603 -29.15 -19.47 -2.14
N PRO A 604 -28.33 -18.87 -1.26
CA PRO A 604 -27.95 -17.47 -1.38
C PRO A 604 -27.31 -17.19 -2.74
N LEU A 605 -27.98 -16.35 -3.52
CA LEU A 605 -27.53 -15.86 -4.82
C LEU A 605 -27.45 -14.33 -4.77
N SER A 606 -26.58 -13.74 -5.61
CA SER A 606 -26.44 -12.29 -5.73
C SER A 606 -27.79 -11.63 -6.02
N SER A 607 -28.15 -10.56 -5.30
CA SER A 607 -29.33 -9.76 -5.64
C SER A 607 -29.17 -8.95 -6.93
N ASP A 608 -27.97 -8.90 -7.53
CA ASP A 608 -27.79 -8.50 -8.91
C ASP A 608 -28.10 -9.67 -9.86
N ILE A 609 -29.35 -9.69 -10.32
CA ILE A 609 -29.92 -10.72 -11.21
C ILE A 609 -29.15 -10.84 -12.54
N PHE A 610 -28.53 -9.75 -13.03
CA PHE A 610 -27.77 -9.77 -14.29
C PHE A 610 -26.33 -10.29 -14.13
N CYS A 611 -25.86 -10.43 -12.89
CA CYS A 611 -24.58 -11.07 -12.55
C CYS A 611 -24.75 -12.54 -12.10
N LEU A 612 -25.95 -13.11 -12.20
CA LEU A 612 -26.15 -14.55 -11.96
C LEU A 612 -25.53 -15.39 -13.07
N ASP A 613 -25.08 -16.59 -12.71
CA ASP A 613 -24.71 -17.60 -13.71
C ASP A 613 -25.91 -17.93 -14.60
N LYS A 614 -25.66 -18.20 -15.89
CA LYS A 614 -26.71 -18.37 -16.90
C LYS A 614 -27.80 -19.37 -16.48
N ASN A 615 -27.43 -20.45 -15.80
CA ASN A 615 -28.37 -21.47 -15.36
C ASN A 615 -29.21 -20.98 -14.17
N ASP A 616 -28.60 -20.39 -13.14
CA ASP A 616 -29.30 -19.79 -12.00
C ASP A 616 -30.31 -18.71 -12.45
N TYR A 617 -29.96 -17.91 -13.47
CA TYR A 617 -30.88 -16.94 -14.07
C TYR A 617 -32.07 -17.61 -14.80
N ILE A 618 -31.79 -18.63 -15.63
CA ILE A 618 -32.84 -19.37 -16.37
C ILE A 618 -33.80 -20.05 -15.39
N ASP A 619 -33.28 -20.72 -14.37
CA ASP A 619 -34.08 -21.47 -13.40
C ASP A 619 -34.98 -20.53 -12.58
N LEU A 620 -34.49 -19.35 -12.17
CA LEU A 620 -35.29 -18.33 -11.48
C LEU A 620 -36.41 -17.77 -12.37
N ILE A 621 -36.16 -17.55 -13.67
CA ILE A 621 -37.17 -17.06 -14.62
C ILE A 621 -38.22 -18.14 -14.92
N LEU A 622 -37.83 -19.41 -15.02
CA LEU A 622 -38.77 -20.53 -15.19
C LEU A 622 -39.65 -20.74 -13.94
N ALA A 623 -39.06 -20.63 -12.74
CA ALA A 623 -39.79 -20.64 -11.48
C ALA A 623 -40.79 -19.46 -11.39
N ALA A 624 -40.38 -18.24 -11.76
CA ALA A 624 -41.25 -17.07 -11.80
C ALA A 624 -42.43 -17.26 -12.77
N ARG A 625 -42.19 -17.81 -13.97
CA ARG A 625 -43.25 -18.11 -14.94
C ARG A 625 -44.26 -19.13 -14.40
N LYS A 626 -43.80 -20.21 -13.77
CA LYS A 626 -44.67 -21.25 -13.19
C LYS A 626 -45.51 -20.70 -12.03
N LEU A 627 -44.91 -19.85 -11.20
CA LEU A 627 -45.61 -19.17 -10.12
C LEU A 627 -46.65 -18.15 -10.62
N ALA A 628 -46.36 -17.42 -11.70
CA ALA A 628 -47.31 -16.50 -12.31
C ALA A 628 -48.60 -17.23 -12.75
N GLN A 629 -48.49 -18.40 -13.39
CA GLN A 629 -49.65 -19.21 -13.80
C GLN A 629 -50.49 -19.65 -12.59
N LEU A 630 -49.85 -20.09 -11.50
CA LEU A 630 -50.53 -20.46 -10.25
C LEU A 630 -51.26 -19.27 -9.60
N LEU A 631 -50.72 -18.05 -9.74
CA LEU A 631 -51.35 -16.83 -9.25
C LEU A 631 -52.51 -16.38 -10.16
N GLU A 632 -52.41 -16.54 -11.48
CA GLU A 632 -53.49 -16.29 -12.43
C GLU A 632 -54.68 -17.22 -12.15
N GLU A 633 -54.44 -18.53 -12.06
CA GLU A 633 -55.47 -19.53 -11.77
C GLU A 633 -56.04 -19.40 -10.34
N GLY A 634 -55.18 -19.28 -9.34
CA GLY A 634 -55.58 -19.26 -7.93
C GLY A 634 -56.24 -17.96 -7.46
N MET A 635 -55.98 -16.83 -8.13
CA MET A 635 -56.56 -15.52 -7.77
C MET A 635 -57.57 -15.00 -8.80
N GLY A 636 -57.77 -15.68 -9.93
CA GLY A 636 -58.56 -15.17 -11.05
C GLY A 636 -57.98 -13.89 -11.66
N ALA A 637 -56.64 -13.74 -11.64
CA ALA A 637 -55.96 -12.55 -12.13
C ALA A 637 -55.90 -12.51 -13.66
N SER A 638 -56.00 -11.30 -14.23
CA SER A 638 -55.88 -11.07 -15.67
C SER A 638 -54.44 -11.16 -16.21
N GLY A 639 -53.46 -11.24 -15.30
CA GLY A 639 -52.03 -11.35 -15.54
C GLY A 639 -51.26 -11.14 -14.25
N VAL A 640 -49.94 -11.32 -14.26
CA VAL A 640 -49.06 -11.06 -13.11
C VAL A 640 -47.91 -10.14 -13.51
N ALA A 641 -47.77 -9.02 -12.80
CA ALA A 641 -46.61 -8.14 -12.95
C ALA A 641 -45.38 -8.76 -12.25
N LEU A 642 -44.24 -8.76 -12.93
CA LEU A 642 -42.97 -9.28 -12.45
C LEU A 642 -41.97 -8.13 -12.24
N ILE A 643 -41.48 -7.96 -11.02
CA ILE A 643 -40.51 -6.90 -10.67
C ILE A 643 -39.26 -7.52 -10.03
N PHE A 644 -38.09 -7.15 -10.57
CA PHE A 644 -36.79 -7.38 -9.96
C PHE A 644 -36.30 -6.07 -9.33
N GLU A 645 -36.80 -5.77 -8.13
CA GLU A 645 -36.42 -4.56 -7.40
C GLU A 645 -35.13 -4.81 -6.62
N GLY A 646 -34.09 -4.05 -6.94
CA GLY A 646 -32.71 -4.45 -6.65
C GLY A 646 -32.30 -4.34 -5.19
N LEU A 647 -31.42 -5.26 -4.80
CA LEU A 647 -30.43 -5.17 -3.72
C LEU A 647 -30.90 -5.02 -2.27
N GLU A 648 -32.09 -4.46 -1.96
CA GLU A 648 -32.60 -4.16 -0.60
C GLU A 648 -32.33 -5.27 0.43
N ILE A 649 -32.54 -6.51 0.00
CA ILE A 649 -32.05 -7.72 0.64
C ILE A 649 -30.99 -8.31 -0.30
N ASN A 650 -29.80 -8.58 0.22
CA ASN A 650 -28.68 -9.16 -0.54
C ASN A 650 -28.89 -10.65 -0.82
N TYR A 651 -29.89 -10.94 -1.65
CA TYR A 651 -30.39 -12.26 -2.00
C TYR A 651 -31.24 -12.13 -3.28
N ALA A 652 -30.96 -12.91 -4.33
CA ALA A 652 -31.75 -12.90 -5.56
C ALA A 652 -33.24 -13.14 -5.27
N HIS A 653 -34.13 -12.30 -5.78
CA HIS A 653 -35.57 -12.48 -5.57
C HIS A 653 -36.40 -11.81 -6.68
N ALA A 654 -37.61 -12.34 -6.89
CA ALA A 654 -38.61 -11.76 -7.78
C ALA A 654 -39.87 -11.39 -6.97
N LYS A 655 -40.42 -10.20 -7.21
CA LYS A 655 -41.70 -9.74 -6.68
C LYS A 655 -42.77 -9.99 -7.75
N LEU A 656 -43.78 -10.82 -7.47
CA LEU A 656 -44.87 -11.18 -8.38
C LEU A 656 -46.20 -10.63 -7.84
N ILE A 657 -46.84 -9.74 -8.61
CA ILE A 657 -48.03 -8.99 -8.19
C ILE A 657 -49.20 -9.34 -9.14
N PRO A 658 -50.23 -10.09 -8.67
CA PRO A 658 -51.37 -10.45 -9.50
C PRO A 658 -52.27 -9.25 -9.84
N ILE A 659 -52.69 -9.15 -11.10
CA ILE A 659 -53.56 -8.08 -11.60
C ILE A 659 -55.02 -8.55 -11.50
N VAL A 660 -55.56 -8.51 -10.28
CA VAL A 660 -56.94 -8.90 -9.97
C VAL A 660 -57.90 -7.74 -10.23
N THR A 661 -58.39 -7.63 -11.47
CA THR A 661 -59.49 -6.71 -11.83
C THR A 661 -60.82 -7.23 -11.29
N LYS A 662 -61.62 -6.39 -10.62
CA LYS A 662 -63.00 -6.77 -10.27
C LYS A 662 -63.83 -6.94 -11.54
N PRO A 663 -64.75 -7.92 -11.61
CA PRO A 663 -65.65 -8.08 -12.75
C PRO A 663 -66.51 -6.82 -12.95
N GLY A 664 -66.28 -6.10 -14.06
CA GLY A 664 -67.05 -4.92 -14.47
C GLY A 664 -66.40 -3.55 -14.24
N GLU A 665 -65.26 -3.46 -13.56
CA GLU A 665 -64.51 -2.19 -13.45
C GLU A 665 -63.53 -2.04 -14.63
N ILE A 666 -63.75 -1.03 -15.48
CA ILE A 666 -62.75 -0.59 -16.48
C ILE A 666 -61.54 -0.06 -15.68
N PRO A 667 -60.29 -0.46 -15.98
CA PRO A 667 -59.12 0.06 -15.29
C PRO A 667 -59.09 1.58 -15.37
N PRO A 668 -58.93 2.31 -14.25
CA PRO A 668 -58.82 3.77 -14.31
C PRO A 668 -57.63 4.14 -15.18
N THR A 669 -57.85 4.97 -16.20
CA THR A 669 -56.79 5.59 -16.97
C THR A 669 -56.04 6.59 -16.09
N VAL A 670 -55.09 6.09 -15.30
CA VAL A 670 -54.19 6.91 -14.50
C VAL A 670 -53.41 7.81 -15.45
N PRO A 671 -53.45 9.15 -15.29
CA PRO A 671 -52.73 10.05 -16.18
C PRO A 671 -51.22 9.75 -16.10
N THR A 672 -50.58 9.61 -17.27
CA THR A 672 -49.15 9.31 -17.43
C THR A 672 -48.29 10.51 -17.07
N ASN A 673 -48.22 10.82 -15.78
CA ASN A 673 -47.39 11.88 -15.23
C ASN A 673 -46.10 11.30 -14.67
N PHE A 674 -44.96 11.88 -15.05
CA PHE A 674 -43.68 11.58 -14.43
C PHE A 674 -43.67 11.98 -12.96
N CYS A 675 -43.36 11.04 -12.06
CA CYS A 675 -43.19 11.31 -10.64
C CYS A 675 -41.72 11.65 -10.36
N PRO A 676 -41.39 12.88 -9.90
CA PRO A 676 -40.01 13.26 -9.54
C PRO A 676 -39.50 12.58 -8.25
N ILE A 677 -40.38 11.88 -7.54
CA ILE A 677 -40.11 11.10 -6.33
C ILE A 677 -40.71 9.70 -6.55
N TYR A 678 -39.99 8.64 -6.19
CA TYR A 678 -40.42 7.27 -6.41
C TYR A 678 -41.76 6.97 -5.69
N PRO A 679 -42.84 6.61 -6.40
CA PRO A 679 -44.16 6.40 -5.79
C PRO A 679 -44.38 4.96 -5.27
N GLY A 680 -43.34 4.11 -5.24
CA GLY A 680 -43.45 2.69 -4.89
C GLY A 680 -43.84 1.77 -6.05
N TYR A 681 -43.79 2.27 -7.29
CA TYR A 681 -43.94 1.48 -8.51
C TYR A 681 -43.19 2.14 -9.68
N VAL A 682 -42.84 1.35 -10.69
CA VAL A 682 -42.22 1.82 -11.94
C VAL A 682 -43.14 1.49 -13.11
N THR A 683 -43.27 2.40 -14.07
CA THR A 683 -44.02 2.17 -15.32
C THR A 683 -43.06 2.03 -16.50
N SER A 684 -43.51 1.42 -17.60
CA SER A 684 -42.76 1.34 -18.86
C SER A 684 -42.88 2.62 -19.71
N VAL A 685 -43.15 3.78 -19.09
CA VAL A 685 -43.36 5.06 -19.76
C VAL A 685 -42.11 5.91 -19.58
N ASP A 686 -41.59 6.47 -20.67
CA ASP A 686 -40.41 7.33 -20.63
C ASP A 686 -40.64 8.58 -19.77
N GLY A 687 -39.71 8.85 -18.87
CA GLY A 687 -39.64 10.13 -18.14
C GLY A 687 -39.07 11.26 -19.00
N PRO A 688 -39.27 12.53 -18.60
CA PRO A 688 -38.64 13.66 -19.26
C PRO A 688 -37.10 13.55 -19.15
N PRO A 689 -36.35 13.94 -20.20
CA PRO A 689 -34.90 13.90 -20.16
C PRO A 689 -34.36 14.84 -19.08
N ALA A 690 -33.41 14.36 -18.29
CA ALA A 690 -32.81 15.16 -17.23
C ALA A 690 -32.00 16.34 -17.81
N ASN A 691 -32.21 17.54 -17.25
CA ASN A 691 -31.47 18.74 -17.64
C ASN A 691 -29.96 18.55 -17.38
N ALA A 692 -29.12 18.91 -18.36
CA ALA A 692 -27.66 18.80 -18.28
C ALA A 692 -27.06 19.56 -17.09
N ASP A 693 -27.59 20.73 -16.74
CA ASP A 693 -27.13 21.51 -15.58
C ASP A 693 -27.52 20.83 -14.26
N ALA A 694 -28.74 20.30 -14.17
CA ALA A 694 -29.18 19.52 -13.01
C ALA A 694 -28.38 18.21 -12.87
N LEU A 695 -28.03 17.55 -13.98
CA LEU A 695 -27.12 16.39 -13.98
C LEU A 695 -25.70 16.76 -13.54
N LYS A 696 -25.21 17.95 -13.90
CA LYS A 696 -23.90 18.47 -13.48
C LYS A 696 -23.89 18.81 -11.99
N GLU A 697 -24.96 19.41 -11.48
CA GLU A 697 -25.16 19.65 -10.05
C GLU A 697 -25.24 18.33 -9.27
N LEU A 698 -26.04 17.37 -9.74
CA LEU A 698 -26.17 16.03 -9.14
C LEU A 698 -24.83 15.28 -9.16
N HIS A 699 -24.09 15.34 -10.28
CA HIS A 699 -22.74 14.78 -10.39
C HIS A 699 -21.78 15.43 -9.39
N THR A 700 -21.80 16.75 -9.26
CA THR A 700 -20.97 17.49 -8.30
C THR A 700 -21.31 17.08 -6.86
N LYS A 701 -22.60 16.93 -6.54
CA LYS A 701 -23.09 16.48 -5.23
C LYS A 701 -22.69 15.04 -4.91
N ILE A 702 -22.73 14.13 -5.89
CA ILE A 702 -22.32 12.72 -5.75
C ILE A 702 -20.79 12.59 -5.69
N ALA A 703 -20.05 13.42 -6.41
CA ALA A 703 -18.59 13.43 -6.45
C ALA A 703 -17.95 14.27 -5.32
N LYS A 704 -18.74 14.92 -4.47
CA LYS A 704 -18.22 15.72 -3.35
C LYS A 704 -17.65 14.80 -2.27
N THR A 705 -16.37 14.96 -1.94
CA THR A 705 -15.75 14.23 -0.81
C THR A 705 -15.86 15.09 0.44
N THR A 706 -16.70 14.70 1.40
CA THR A 706 -16.83 15.39 2.69
C THR A 706 -16.06 14.67 3.79
N PRO A 707 -15.60 15.40 4.84
CA PRO A 707 -15.06 14.76 6.02
C PRO A 707 -16.12 13.91 6.71
N PRO A 708 -15.74 12.76 7.29
CA PRO A 708 -16.69 11.85 7.93
C PRO A 708 -16.85 12.11 9.44
N HIS A 709 -16.21 13.16 9.99
CA HIS A 709 -16.20 13.54 11.40
C HIS A 709 -15.93 12.38 12.39
N THR A 710 -15.14 11.39 11.98
CA THR A 710 -14.96 10.15 12.78
C THR A 710 -14.19 10.39 14.09
N TRP A 711 -13.58 11.57 14.23
CA TRP A 711 -13.00 12.05 15.48
C TRP A 711 -14.06 12.33 16.57
N GLU A 712 -15.36 12.39 16.26
CA GLU A 712 -16.41 12.42 17.28
C GLU A 712 -16.55 11.06 18.01
N ASN A 713 -16.18 9.95 17.37
CA ASN A 713 -16.31 8.60 17.91
C ASN A 713 -14.94 7.88 17.96
N PRO A 714 -14.13 8.10 19.01
CA PRO A 714 -12.77 7.58 19.10
C PRO A 714 -12.66 6.05 18.99
N GLN A 715 -13.67 5.32 19.47
CA GLN A 715 -13.68 3.84 19.46
C GLN A 715 -13.82 3.25 18.05
N SER A 716 -14.49 3.95 17.13
CA SER A 716 -14.73 3.48 15.75
C SER A 716 -13.87 4.20 14.70
N HIS A 717 -13.18 5.28 15.08
CA HIS A 717 -12.38 6.13 14.19
C HIS A 717 -11.47 5.33 13.26
N SER A 718 -10.65 4.41 13.77
CA SER A 718 -9.72 3.62 12.97
C SER A 718 -10.38 2.80 11.84
N ILE A 719 -11.54 2.21 12.12
CA ILE A 719 -12.29 1.35 11.19
C ILE A 719 -13.02 2.17 10.13
N LEU A 720 -13.50 3.36 10.50
CA LEU A 720 -14.17 4.28 9.59
C LEU A 720 -13.15 5.04 8.73
N ALA A 721 -12.04 5.47 9.32
CA ALA A 721 -11.02 6.28 8.65
C ALA A 721 -10.36 5.53 7.48
N ILE A 722 -10.00 4.25 7.65
CA ILE A 722 -9.39 3.44 6.57
C ILE A 722 -10.33 3.20 5.37
N LYS A 723 -11.64 3.31 5.58
CA LYS A 723 -12.68 3.19 4.54
C LYS A 723 -12.99 4.52 3.85
N SER A 724 -12.73 5.64 4.51
CA SER A 724 -13.08 6.98 4.02
C SER A 724 -12.19 7.43 2.87
N GLN A 725 -12.81 7.98 1.82
CA GLN A 725 -12.07 8.62 0.73
C GLN A 725 -11.46 9.97 1.16
N TRP A 726 -12.06 10.66 2.14
CA TRP A 726 -11.52 11.91 2.69
C TRP A 726 -10.11 11.72 3.23
N TYR A 727 -9.91 10.78 4.17
CA TYR A 727 -8.59 10.55 4.77
C TYR A 727 -7.57 9.99 3.77
N ARG A 728 -8.00 9.29 2.71
CA ARG A 728 -7.12 8.85 1.61
C ARG A 728 -6.65 10.01 0.74
N ASN A 729 -7.52 10.99 0.48
CA ASN A 729 -7.15 12.22 -0.23
C ASN A 729 -6.24 13.08 0.68
N LEU A 730 -6.62 13.25 1.94
CA LEU A 730 -5.85 14.01 2.94
C LEU A 730 -4.44 13.45 3.13
N PHE A 731 -4.27 12.13 3.17
CA PHE A 731 -2.94 11.50 3.25
C PHE A 731 -2.04 11.84 2.05
N GLN A 732 -2.60 11.83 0.83
CA GLN A 732 -1.86 12.20 -0.39
C GLN A 732 -1.51 13.70 -0.42
N ILE A 733 -2.41 14.54 0.08
CA ILE A 733 -2.19 15.99 0.23
C ILE A 733 -1.10 16.25 1.28
N GLN A 734 -1.17 15.65 2.47
CA GLN A 734 -0.15 15.77 3.52
C GLN A 734 1.22 15.26 3.07
N ASN A 735 1.28 14.15 2.33
CA ASN A 735 2.50 13.66 1.70
C ASN A 735 3.12 14.70 0.74
N THR A 736 2.31 15.34 -0.10
CA THR A 736 2.78 16.44 -0.95
C THR A 736 3.20 17.66 -0.13
N LEU A 737 2.46 18.02 0.93
CA LEU A 737 2.84 19.13 1.81
C LEU A 737 4.24 18.93 2.39
N PHE A 738 4.51 17.75 2.95
CA PHE A 738 5.82 17.43 3.52
C PHE A 738 6.93 17.51 2.48
N HIS A 739 6.79 16.79 1.36
CA HIS A 739 7.84 16.75 0.33
C HIS A 739 8.06 18.09 -0.37
N THR A 740 6.99 18.85 -0.65
CA THR A 740 7.10 20.21 -1.23
C THR A 740 7.73 21.18 -0.24
N THR A 741 7.49 21.04 1.07
CA THR A 741 8.14 21.87 2.09
C THR A 741 9.65 21.62 2.14
N VAL A 742 10.07 20.35 2.20
CA VAL A 742 11.49 19.97 2.17
C VAL A 742 12.15 20.42 0.87
N ASP A 743 11.49 20.24 -0.28
CA ASP A 743 11.99 20.69 -1.58
C ASP A 743 12.17 22.21 -1.64
N TYR A 744 11.17 22.99 -1.21
CA TYR A 744 11.22 24.45 -1.21
C TYR A 744 12.44 24.97 -0.44
N PHE A 745 12.55 24.61 0.84
CA PHE A 745 13.62 25.14 1.67
C PHE A 745 15.00 24.64 1.25
N SER A 746 15.15 23.37 0.88
CA SER A 746 16.45 22.81 0.47
C SER A 746 16.93 23.32 -0.90
N LYS A 747 16.03 23.48 -1.87
CA LYS A 747 16.39 23.84 -3.26
C LYS A 747 16.28 25.33 -3.56
N ASN A 748 15.23 26.00 -3.08
CA ASN A 748 14.98 27.41 -3.37
C ASN A 748 15.69 28.32 -2.36
N CYS A 749 15.54 28.04 -1.06
CA CYS A 749 16.15 28.86 0.00
C CYS A 749 17.59 28.45 0.35
N LYS A 750 17.97 27.19 0.09
CA LYS A 750 19.22 26.54 0.56
C LYS A 750 19.33 26.51 2.08
N TYR A 751 18.20 26.35 2.76
CA TYR A 751 18.12 26.27 4.22
C TYR A 751 18.29 24.82 4.69
N SER A 752 18.86 24.64 5.88
CA SER A 752 19.10 23.31 6.46
C SER A 752 17.92 22.84 7.29
N TYR A 753 17.54 21.56 7.12
CA TYR A 753 16.52 20.92 7.95
C TYR A 753 17.08 20.67 9.36
N ALA A 754 16.42 21.22 10.38
CA ALA A 754 16.77 21.02 11.77
C ALA A 754 16.07 19.77 12.34
N LEU A 755 16.85 18.87 12.96
CA LEU A 755 16.32 17.79 13.78
C LEU A 755 16.11 18.34 15.20
N THR A 756 14.89 18.82 15.46
CA THR A 756 14.49 19.38 16.75
C THR A 756 14.01 18.28 17.71
N PRO A 757 14.21 18.42 19.04
CA PRO A 757 13.57 17.55 20.01
C PRO A 757 12.05 17.78 20.04
N ILE A 758 11.31 16.84 20.63
CA ILE A 758 9.86 16.98 20.89
C ILE A 758 9.60 17.49 22.32
N THR A 759 10.62 17.45 23.18
CA THR A 759 10.57 17.87 24.59
C THR A 759 11.45 19.08 24.81
N THR A 760 11.04 19.96 25.73
CA THR A 760 11.76 21.18 26.10
C THR A 760 11.63 21.48 27.59
N ASP A 761 12.67 22.08 28.16
CA ASP A 761 12.67 22.63 29.52
C ASP A 761 12.08 24.06 29.54
N THR A 762 12.09 24.74 28.39
CA THR A 762 11.56 26.10 28.20
C THR A 762 10.55 26.13 27.06
N ILE A 763 9.31 26.47 27.39
CA ILE A 763 8.23 26.70 26.43
C ILE A 763 8.43 28.03 25.70
N SER A 764 8.16 28.08 24.40
CA SER A 764 8.32 29.31 23.61
C SER A 764 7.20 30.31 23.86
N SER A 765 6.03 29.84 24.23
CA SER A 765 4.81 30.61 24.49
C SER A 765 4.35 30.39 25.94
N PRO A 766 5.02 31.00 26.94
CA PRO A 766 4.60 30.88 28.33
C PRO A 766 3.23 31.52 28.57
N MET A 767 2.37 30.84 29.35
CA MET A 767 1.06 31.37 29.76
C MET A 767 1.22 32.72 30.46
N GLY A 768 0.59 33.77 29.93
CA GLY A 768 0.67 35.10 30.53
C GLY A 768 0.24 36.20 29.57
N LEU A 769 0.97 37.32 29.62
CA LEU A 769 0.90 38.31 28.54
C LEU A 769 1.55 37.71 27.29
N GLY A 770 1.08 38.07 26.10
CA GLY A 770 1.63 37.59 24.83
C GLY A 770 1.28 36.14 24.42
N SER A 771 0.72 35.29 25.29
CA SER A 771 0.20 33.98 24.89
C SER A 771 -0.84 33.38 25.84
N ASP A 772 -1.84 32.72 25.24
CA ASP A 772 -2.88 31.90 25.88
C ASP A 772 -2.67 30.38 25.72
N SER A 773 -1.51 29.93 25.20
CA SER A 773 -1.18 28.50 25.02
C SER A 773 -0.95 27.78 26.36
N GLU A 774 -1.70 26.72 26.65
CA GLU A 774 -1.49 25.89 27.84
C GLU A 774 -0.33 24.89 27.55
N PRO A 775 0.75 24.81 28.35
CA PRO A 775 1.87 23.92 28.05
C PRO A 775 1.57 22.46 28.47
N VAL A 776 1.99 21.50 27.65
CA VAL A 776 1.74 20.07 27.94
C VAL A 776 2.89 19.47 28.75
N PHE A 777 2.66 19.31 30.05
CA PHE A 777 3.61 18.70 31.01
C PHE A 777 3.79 17.18 30.82
N VAL A 778 5.03 16.70 30.93
CA VAL A 778 5.39 15.28 30.94
C VAL A 778 6.52 15.02 31.94
N ASN A 779 6.35 14.04 32.83
CA ASN A 779 7.47 13.54 33.64
C ASN A 779 8.24 12.46 32.85
N MET A 780 9.53 12.71 32.58
CA MET A 780 10.46 11.77 31.96
C MET A 780 11.50 11.30 32.97
N LEU A 781 11.37 10.05 33.43
CA LEU A 781 12.33 9.39 34.33
C LEU A 781 12.60 10.18 35.63
N GLY A 782 11.60 10.91 36.15
CA GLY A 782 11.75 11.76 37.34
C GLY A 782 12.22 13.19 37.06
N GLN A 783 12.41 13.57 35.79
CA GLN A 783 12.60 14.95 35.35
C GLN A 783 11.29 15.50 34.79
N ASP A 784 10.92 16.71 35.20
CA ASP A 784 9.72 17.40 34.73
C ASP A 784 10.08 18.23 33.49
N VAL A 785 9.47 17.88 32.35
CA VAL A 785 9.71 18.54 31.05
C VAL A 785 8.38 18.86 30.37
N TYR A 786 8.40 19.66 29.32
CA TYR A 786 7.23 19.99 28.50
C TYR A 786 7.34 19.38 27.11
N LEU A 787 6.21 19.09 26.46
CA LEU A 787 6.17 18.90 25.01
C LEU A 787 6.24 20.26 24.31
N ALA A 788 6.89 20.28 23.14
CA ALA A 788 7.14 21.49 22.38
C ALA A 788 5.85 22.15 21.89
N ASP A 789 5.61 23.39 22.32
CA ASP A 789 4.63 24.31 21.73
C ASP A 789 5.17 24.90 20.41
N SER A 790 6.45 25.24 20.38
CA SER A 790 7.26 25.61 19.21
C SER A 790 8.71 25.14 19.44
N MET A 791 9.50 25.10 18.37
CA MET A 791 10.95 24.86 18.43
C MET A 791 11.75 26.04 17.84
N GLN A 792 11.13 27.21 17.73
CA GLN A 792 11.74 28.46 17.26
C GLN A 792 13.09 28.77 17.92
N PHE A 793 13.19 28.66 19.26
CA PHE A 793 14.44 28.96 19.96
C PHE A 793 15.57 27.98 19.61
N VAL A 794 15.23 26.74 19.24
CA VAL A 794 16.20 25.74 18.78
C VAL A 794 16.63 26.04 17.33
N LEU A 795 15.74 26.58 16.49
CA LEU A 795 16.13 27.10 15.17
C LEU A 795 17.07 28.32 15.30
N GLU A 796 16.77 29.26 16.18
CA GLU A 796 17.64 30.38 16.53
C GLU A 796 19.01 29.95 17.09
N TYR A 797 19.05 28.83 17.82
CA TYR A 797 20.28 28.21 18.29
C TYR A 797 21.07 27.59 17.14
N PHE A 798 20.41 26.87 16.21
CA PHE A 798 21.09 26.29 15.03
C PHE A 798 21.71 27.35 14.11
N LEU A 799 21.10 28.52 13.93
CA LEU A 799 21.70 29.63 13.19
C LEU A 799 22.97 30.20 13.85
N ARG A 800 23.07 30.12 15.17
CA ARG A 800 24.28 30.53 15.93
C ARG A 800 25.33 29.44 16.00
N PHE A 801 24.90 28.18 16.01
CA PHE A 801 25.75 27.00 16.08
C PHE A 801 26.46 26.71 14.74
N GLN A 802 25.76 26.85 13.61
CA GLN A 802 26.30 26.56 12.29
C GLN A 802 26.66 27.84 11.54
N GLU A 803 27.96 28.17 11.52
CA GLU A 803 28.48 29.31 10.77
C GLU A 803 28.10 29.24 9.28
N GLY A 804 27.73 30.39 8.70
CA GLY A 804 27.38 30.54 7.29
C GLY A 804 25.99 30.01 6.88
N LEU A 805 25.14 29.59 7.83
CA LEU A 805 23.80 29.08 7.55
C LEU A 805 22.81 30.24 7.27
N PRO A 806 22.26 30.40 6.05
CA PRO A 806 21.36 31.53 5.74
C PRO A 806 19.95 31.39 6.35
N GLY A 807 19.57 30.16 6.72
CA GLY A 807 18.28 29.84 7.32
C GLY A 807 18.16 28.36 7.65
N THR A 808 17.22 28.04 8.54
CA THR A 808 16.92 26.69 8.99
C THR A 808 15.43 26.52 9.23
N TYR A 809 14.93 25.30 9.10
CA TYR A 809 13.51 24.99 9.18
C TYR A 809 13.30 23.56 9.71
N TYR A 810 12.11 23.26 10.20
CA TYR A 810 11.71 21.87 10.49
C TYR A 810 10.23 21.64 10.14
N VAL A 811 9.83 20.36 10.15
CA VAL A 811 8.43 19.94 10.08
C VAL A 811 8.19 18.85 11.12
N SER A 812 7.49 19.15 12.21
CA SER A 812 7.30 18.27 13.39
C SER A 812 5.98 18.63 14.10
N PRO A 813 5.39 17.75 14.93
CA PRO A 813 4.25 18.12 15.75
C PRO A 813 4.60 19.16 16.83
N SER A 814 3.70 20.14 16.99
CA SER A 814 3.60 21.03 18.15
C SER A 814 2.42 20.60 19.04
N PHE A 815 2.50 20.91 20.33
CA PHE A 815 1.60 20.41 21.38
C PHE A 815 1.03 21.56 22.20
N ARG A 816 -0.26 21.44 22.55
CA ARG A 816 -0.99 22.44 23.35
C ARG A 816 -1.98 21.79 24.30
N GLY A 817 -2.16 22.41 25.46
CA GLY A 817 -2.91 21.89 26.58
C GLY A 817 -4.39 22.26 26.56
N GLU A 818 -4.79 23.35 25.89
CA GLU A 818 -6.16 23.87 25.94
C GLU A 818 -7.21 22.93 25.31
N GLU A 819 -8.50 23.21 25.51
CA GLU A 819 -9.56 22.39 24.93
C GLU A 819 -9.64 22.57 23.39
N PRO A 820 -9.66 21.48 22.59
CA PRO A 820 -9.60 21.57 21.13
C PRO A 820 -10.95 21.95 20.52
N ASP A 821 -10.99 23.07 19.80
CA ASP A 821 -12.16 23.60 19.10
C ASP A 821 -12.03 23.47 17.57
N SER A 822 -12.79 24.26 16.80
CA SER A 822 -12.73 24.23 15.34
C SER A 822 -11.50 24.93 14.74
N THR A 823 -10.67 25.61 15.55
CA THR A 823 -9.43 26.29 15.11
C THR A 823 -8.18 25.93 15.93
N HIS A 824 -8.31 25.11 16.98
CA HIS A 824 -7.22 24.65 17.88
C HIS A 824 -7.19 23.13 18.06
N LEU A 825 -5.99 22.58 18.23
CA LEU A 825 -5.72 21.15 18.41
C LEU A 825 -4.67 20.96 19.51
N ASN A 826 -4.80 19.89 20.30
CA ASN A 826 -3.77 19.53 21.30
C ASN A 826 -2.46 19.01 20.68
N GLN A 827 -2.53 18.54 19.43
CA GLN A 827 -1.37 18.24 18.61
C GLN A 827 -1.70 18.62 17.16
N PHE A 828 -0.82 19.38 16.53
CA PHE A 828 -0.91 19.78 15.13
C PHE A 828 0.48 19.74 14.49
N TYR A 829 0.58 19.64 13.17
CA TYR A 829 1.88 19.70 12.49
C TYR A 829 2.28 21.14 12.19
N HIS A 830 3.48 21.48 12.61
CA HIS A 830 4.04 22.82 12.48
C HIS A 830 5.17 22.80 11.45
N VAL A 831 5.11 23.73 10.49
CA VAL A 831 6.26 24.09 9.64
C VAL A 831 6.81 25.40 10.17
N GLU A 832 7.98 25.36 10.81
CA GLU A 832 8.67 26.58 11.28
C GLU A 832 9.97 26.81 10.53
N CYS A 833 10.31 28.07 10.31
CA CYS A 833 11.53 28.54 9.67
C CYS A 833 12.10 29.74 10.41
N GLU A 834 13.41 29.76 10.64
CA GLU A 834 14.16 30.90 11.16
C GLU A 834 15.30 31.23 10.17
N LEU A 835 15.49 32.51 9.86
CA LEU A 835 16.47 32.97 8.86
C LEU A 835 17.23 34.21 9.32
N LEU A 836 18.37 34.46 8.69
CA LEU A 836 19.12 35.70 8.86
C LEU A 836 18.41 36.83 8.10
N GLY A 837 18.03 37.90 8.79
CA GLY A 837 17.36 39.04 8.19
C GLY A 837 16.30 39.70 9.06
N ASP A 838 15.61 40.66 8.46
CA ASP A 838 14.53 41.43 9.07
C ASP A 838 13.15 40.79 8.79
N MET A 839 12.12 41.38 9.39
CA MET A 839 10.73 40.96 9.20
C MET A 839 10.32 40.95 7.70
N ASN A 840 10.86 41.84 6.87
CA ASN A 840 10.54 41.90 5.44
C ASN A 840 11.08 40.70 4.65
N ALA A 841 12.33 40.29 4.92
CA ALA A 841 12.91 39.10 4.35
C ALA A 841 12.10 37.85 4.74
N ALA A 842 11.72 37.72 6.01
CA ALA A 842 10.90 36.62 6.49
C ALA A 842 9.53 36.57 5.82
N ILE A 843 8.83 37.71 5.67
CA ILE A 843 7.54 37.79 4.96
C ILE A 843 7.69 37.33 3.50
N SER A 844 8.76 37.75 2.81
CA SER A 844 9.00 37.36 1.42
C SER A 844 9.20 35.85 1.26
N ILE A 845 9.90 35.20 2.21
CA ILE A 845 10.04 33.74 2.26
C ILE A 845 8.70 33.06 2.59
N ALA A 846 7.93 33.57 3.54
CA ALA A 846 6.62 33.01 3.89
C ALA A 846 5.62 33.07 2.72
N GLU A 847 5.52 34.22 2.04
CA GLU A 847 4.69 34.37 0.83
C GLU A 847 5.15 33.42 -0.27
N SER A 848 6.45 33.39 -0.56
CA SER A 848 7.04 32.51 -1.59
C SER A 848 6.83 31.01 -1.28
N TYR A 849 6.87 30.62 0.00
CA TYR A 849 6.55 29.27 0.46
C TYR A 849 5.07 28.92 0.24
N VAL A 850 4.14 29.78 0.67
CA VAL A 850 2.68 29.57 0.49
C VAL A 850 2.32 29.49 -0.99
N VAL A 851 2.95 30.32 -1.84
CA VAL A 851 2.86 30.22 -3.31
C VAL A 851 3.34 28.87 -3.80
N HIS A 852 4.56 28.46 -3.44
CA HIS A 852 5.15 27.21 -3.92
C HIS A 852 4.36 25.97 -3.49
N LEU A 853 3.89 25.95 -2.24
CA LEU A 853 3.04 24.91 -1.70
C LEU A 853 1.70 24.85 -2.47
N THR A 854 1.04 25.99 -2.66
CA THR A 854 -0.26 26.08 -3.36
C THR A 854 -0.13 25.70 -4.85
N GLN A 855 0.97 26.07 -5.51
CA GLN A 855 1.29 25.60 -6.87
C GLN A 855 1.37 24.07 -6.93
N ALA A 856 2.09 23.44 -5.99
CA ALA A 856 2.19 21.98 -5.94
C ALA A 856 0.82 21.33 -5.66
N MET A 857 0.03 21.89 -4.75
CA MET A 857 -1.33 21.40 -4.45
C MET A 857 -2.25 21.48 -5.66
N LEU A 858 -2.27 22.60 -6.39
CA LEU A 858 -3.04 22.72 -7.64
C LEU A 858 -2.53 21.76 -8.73
N LYS A 859 -1.20 21.63 -8.87
CA LYS A 859 -0.58 20.76 -9.89
C LYS A 859 -0.90 19.28 -9.66
N TYR A 860 -0.75 18.78 -8.44
CA TYR A 860 -0.86 17.35 -8.14
C TYR A 860 -2.27 16.94 -7.66
N HIS A 861 -3.00 17.82 -6.98
CA HIS A 861 -4.25 17.49 -6.26
C HIS A 861 -5.50 18.28 -6.68
N SER A 862 -5.45 19.07 -7.76
CA SER A 862 -6.62 19.86 -8.25
C SER A 862 -7.94 19.09 -8.30
N LYS A 863 -7.96 17.82 -8.71
CA LYS A 863 -9.19 17.00 -8.71
C LYS A 863 -9.72 16.70 -7.31
N MET A 864 -8.82 16.48 -6.33
CA MET A 864 -9.20 16.22 -4.94
C MET A 864 -9.67 17.50 -4.26
N ILE A 865 -8.97 18.61 -4.49
CA ILE A 865 -9.36 19.94 -3.99
C ILE A 865 -10.73 20.31 -4.55
N LEU A 866 -10.96 20.18 -5.86
CA LEU A 866 -12.26 20.45 -6.49
C LEU A 866 -13.37 19.54 -5.93
N SER A 867 -13.08 18.27 -5.64
CA SER A 867 -14.03 17.34 -5.02
C SER A 867 -14.36 17.69 -3.56
N ALA A 868 -13.43 18.27 -2.80
CA ALA A 868 -13.67 18.69 -1.42
C ALA A 868 -14.31 20.08 -1.34
N ALA A 869 -13.61 21.08 -1.88
CA ALA A 869 -13.95 22.50 -1.83
C ALA A 869 -15.11 22.90 -2.75
N GLY A 870 -15.39 22.10 -3.80
CA GLY A 870 -16.35 22.45 -4.86
C GLY A 870 -15.85 23.49 -5.87
N THR A 871 -14.70 24.12 -5.61
CA THR A 871 -14.05 25.09 -6.49
C THR A 871 -12.52 25.00 -6.41
N LEU A 872 -11.82 25.62 -7.37
CA LEU A 872 -10.39 25.91 -7.32
C LEU A 872 -10.10 27.42 -7.28
N SER A 873 -11.14 28.27 -7.32
CA SER A 873 -11.02 29.71 -7.48
C SER A 873 -10.22 30.35 -6.34
N HIS A 874 -10.51 30.03 -5.08
CA HIS A 874 -9.80 30.58 -3.92
C HIS A 874 -8.28 30.37 -3.99
N ALA A 875 -7.83 29.18 -4.40
CA ALA A 875 -6.42 28.86 -4.56
C ALA A 875 -5.82 29.55 -5.80
N GLN A 876 -6.56 29.62 -6.91
CA GLN A 876 -6.13 30.33 -8.13
C GLN A 876 -6.07 31.85 -7.96
N ASP A 877 -6.98 32.41 -7.17
CA ASP A 877 -7.07 33.84 -6.86
C ASP A 877 -5.96 34.26 -5.89
N LEU A 878 -5.65 33.45 -4.87
CA LEU A 878 -4.47 33.68 -4.02
C LEU A 878 -3.18 33.65 -4.86
N MET A 879 -3.05 32.63 -5.72
CA MET A 879 -1.91 32.50 -6.63
C MET A 879 -1.71 33.72 -7.53
N LYS A 880 -2.80 34.28 -8.08
CA LYS A 880 -2.78 35.50 -8.90
C LYS A 880 -2.50 36.76 -8.08
N ARG A 881 -3.00 36.84 -6.84
CA ARG A 881 -2.73 37.97 -5.94
C ARG A 881 -1.26 38.03 -5.53
N MET A 882 -0.68 36.88 -5.19
CA MET A 882 0.72 36.72 -4.80
C MET A 882 1.72 36.82 -5.99
N GLU A 883 1.28 37.20 -7.19
CA GLU A 883 2.16 37.80 -8.21
C GLU A 883 2.74 39.16 -7.75
N LYS A 884 2.13 39.76 -6.72
CA LYS A 884 2.59 40.95 -5.99
C LYS A 884 2.60 40.64 -4.48
N PRO A 885 3.39 41.37 -3.66
CA PRO A 885 3.32 41.24 -2.21
C PRO A 885 1.90 41.43 -1.69
N LEU A 886 1.51 40.67 -0.66
CA LEU A 886 0.19 40.81 -0.08
C LEU A 886 0.02 42.18 0.61
N PRO A 887 -1.22 42.70 0.73
CA PRO A 887 -1.47 43.88 1.52
C PRO A 887 -1.01 43.67 2.97
N ARG A 888 -0.44 44.72 3.55
CA ARG A 888 -0.01 44.77 4.95
C ARG A 888 -0.76 45.90 5.64
N VAL A 889 -1.27 45.64 6.83
CA VAL A 889 -2.08 46.56 7.63
C VAL A 889 -1.57 46.49 9.05
N THR A 890 -1.22 47.62 9.66
CA THR A 890 -0.81 47.62 11.06
C THR A 890 -2.02 47.42 11.98
N LEU A 891 -1.85 46.89 13.19
CA LEU A 891 -2.96 46.74 14.15
C LEU A 891 -3.68 48.08 14.40
N GLU A 892 -2.93 49.19 14.42
CA GLU A 892 -3.49 50.54 14.57
C GLU A 892 -4.30 51.00 13.34
N GLN A 893 -3.97 50.51 12.15
CA GLN A 893 -4.75 50.74 10.93
C GLN A 893 -5.98 49.82 10.84
N ALA A 894 -5.87 48.58 11.32
CA ALA A 894 -6.95 47.59 11.28
C ALA A 894 -8.09 47.93 12.25
N ILE A 895 -7.77 48.40 13.46
CA ILE A 895 -8.76 48.70 14.51
C ILE A 895 -9.87 49.66 14.05
N PRO A 896 -9.60 50.81 13.40
CA PRO A 896 -10.62 51.71 12.86
C PRO A 896 -11.46 51.12 11.71
N MET A 897 -11.05 50.02 11.09
CA MET A 897 -11.77 49.36 9.99
C MET A 897 -12.80 48.34 10.51
N MET A 898 -12.77 47.99 11.79
CA MET A 898 -13.60 46.93 12.35
C MET A 898 -15.09 47.29 12.33
N PRO A 899 -15.98 46.39 11.84
CA PRO A 899 -17.40 46.71 11.66
C PRO A 899 -18.20 46.83 12.96
N SER A 900 -17.65 46.33 14.08
CA SER A 900 -18.29 46.36 15.40
C SER A 900 -17.26 46.16 16.53
N SER A 901 -17.60 46.56 17.74
CA SER A 901 -16.67 46.57 18.89
C SER A 901 -16.26 45.18 19.39
N ASP A 902 -17.01 44.13 19.08
CA ASP A 902 -16.69 42.72 19.38
C ASP A 902 -15.67 42.10 18.41
N CYS A 903 -15.19 42.85 17.42
CA CYS A 903 -14.06 42.47 16.58
C CYS A 903 -12.69 42.70 17.24
N ILE A 904 -12.65 43.37 18.40
CA ILE A 904 -11.42 43.73 19.13
C ILE A 904 -11.59 43.34 20.59
N GLU A 905 -10.56 42.77 21.19
CA GLU A 905 -10.50 42.51 22.63
C GLU A 905 -9.20 43.01 23.25
N TRP A 906 -9.24 43.29 24.55
CA TRP A 906 -8.04 43.57 25.33
C TRP A 906 -7.40 42.24 25.73
N VAL A 907 -6.07 42.14 25.63
CA VAL A 907 -5.30 40.93 26.02
C VAL A 907 -5.66 40.47 27.44
N LYS A 908 -5.99 41.43 28.31
CA LYS A 908 -6.47 41.19 29.65
C LYS A 908 -7.62 42.14 29.96
N GLU A 909 -8.77 41.57 30.29
CA GLU A 909 -10.00 42.32 30.55
C GLU A 909 -9.79 43.37 31.66
N GLY A 910 -10.24 44.59 31.41
CA GLY A 910 -10.05 45.73 32.33
C GLY A 910 -8.63 46.29 32.43
N GLN A 911 -7.66 45.82 31.63
CA GLN A 911 -6.25 46.26 31.69
C GLN A 911 -5.76 46.74 30.31
N PRO A 912 -6.18 47.93 29.85
CA PRO A 912 -5.88 48.41 28.49
C PRO A 912 -4.38 48.59 28.19
N GLN A 913 -3.56 48.79 29.22
CA GLN A 913 -2.11 48.83 29.11
C GLN A 913 -1.47 47.50 28.67
N CYS A 914 -2.21 46.38 28.73
CA CYS A 914 -1.75 45.07 28.25
C CYS A 914 -1.91 44.89 26.72
N GLY A 915 -2.42 45.90 26.01
CA GLY A 915 -2.59 45.86 24.55
C GLY A 915 -3.88 45.19 24.09
N ARG A 916 -4.10 45.28 22.78
CA ARG A 916 -5.29 44.80 22.06
C ARG A 916 -4.92 43.65 21.12
N LYS A 917 -5.89 42.81 20.81
CA LYS A 917 -5.85 41.88 19.67
C LYS A 917 -7.18 41.89 18.92
N LEU A 918 -7.17 41.47 17.65
CA LEU A 918 -8.43 41.21 16.94
C LEU A 918 -9.03 39.90 17.47
N THR A 919 -10.36 39.83 17.50
CA THR A 919 -11.05 38.55 17.69
C THR A 919 -11.14 37.82 16.35
N ARG A 920 -11.52 36.53 16.35
CA ARG A 920 -11.77 35.76 15.12
C ARG A 920 -12.74 36.47 14.15
N LYS A 921 -13.67 37.27 14.68
CA LYS A 921 -14.60 38.10 13.91
C LYS A 921 -13.90 39.28 13.23
N GLY A 922 -12.95 39.92 13.93
CA GLY A 922 -12.11 40.99 13.37
C GLY A 922 -11.15 40.48 12.31
N GLU A 923 -10.50 39.34 12.56
CA GLU A 923 -9.65 38.67 11.56
C GLU A 923 -10.44 38.33 10.29
N ALA A 924 -11.62 37.71 10.42
CA ALA A 924 -12.49 37.38 9.28
C ALA A 924 -12.92 38.62 8.49
N ALA A 925 -13.28 39.72 9.18
CA ALA A 925 -13.62 40.99 8.53
C ALA A 925 -12.43 41.57 7.75
N LEU A 926 -11.21 41.50 8.28
CA LEU A 926 -10.01 41.96 7.60
C LEU A 926 -9.65 41.08 6.39
N ILE A 927 -9.78 39.75 6.52
CA ILE A 927 -9.63 38.80 5.40
C ILE A 927 -10.61 39.15 4.27
N GLU A 928 -11.89 39.37 4.58
CA GLU A 928 -12.91 39.74 3.59
C GLU A 928 -12.60 41.08 2.91
N GLN A 929 -12.29 42.11 3.70
CA GLN A 929 -11.99 43.46 3.21
C GLN A 929 -10.83 43.49 2.20
N TYR A 930 -9.79 42.68 2.42
CA TYR A 930 -8.64 42.57 1.51
C TYR A 930 -8.79 41.47 0.45
N GLY A 931 -9.93 40.77 0.44
CA GLY A 931 -10.31 39.81 -0.59
C GLY A 931 -9.61 38.45 -0.50
N GLY A 932 -9.37 37.98 0.73
CA GLY A 932 -9.04 36.59 1.03
C GLY A 932 -7.69 36.35 1.71
N ALA A 933 -6.77 37.33 1.71
CA ALA A 933 -5.49 37.23 2.40
C ALA A 933 -4.89 38.61 2.71
N VAL A 934 -4.32 38.79 3.91
CA VAL A 934 -3.70 40.04 4.38
C VAL A 934 -2.71 39.76 5.50
N TRP A 935 -1.63 40.55 5.58
CA TRP A 935 -0.74 40.57 6.75
C TRP A 935 -1.22 41.62 7.76
N LEU A 936 -1.47 41.20 8.99
CA LEU A 936 -1.67 42.07 10.14
C LEU A 936 -0.34 42.26 10.87
N THR A 937 0.18 43.48 10.96
CA THR A 937 1.54 43.76 11.46
C THR A 937 1.56 44.75 12.63
N GLU A 938 2.72 44.93 13.28
CA GLU A 938 2.91 45.92 14.35
C GLU A 938 1.90 45.77 15.50
N MET A 939 1.84 44.55 16.04
CA MET A 939 1.00 44.21 17.18
C MET A 939 1.38 45.02 18.43
N ASP A 940 0.44 45.23 19.34
CA ASP A 940 0.76 45.77 20.67
C ASP A 940 1.70 44.76 21.38
N HIS A 941 2.85 45.20 21.91
CA HIS A 941 3.95 44.28 22.30
C HIS A 941 3.53 43.18 23.29
N LEU A 942 2.64 43.50 24.23
CA LEU A 942 2.12 42.57 25.24
C LEU A 942 0.99 41.64 24.72
N SER A 943 0.58 41.76 23.46
CA SER A 943 -0.38 40.84 22.81
C SER A 943 0.28 39.72 22.01
N VAL A 944 1.61 39.73 21.86
CA VAL A 944 2.43 38.70 21.20
C VAL A 944 3.57 38.24 22.11
N PRO A 945 4.21 37.09 21.88
CA PRO A 945 5.24 36.57 22.79
C PRO A 945 6.48 37.47 22.95
N PHE A 946 7.10 37.40 24.13
CA PHE A 946 8.22 38.24 24.58
C PHE A 946 9.46 38.27 23.67
N TYR A 947 9.62 37.32 22.75
CA TYR A 947 10.79 37.26 21.87
C TYR A 947 10.73 38.21 20.66
N GLN A 948 9.56 38.81 20.40
CA GLN A 948 9.30 39.65 19.23
C GLN A 948 9.88 41.07 19.43
N ALA A 949 10.83 41.42 18.57
CA ALA A 949 11.58 42.68 18.61
C ALA A 949 10.69 43.93 18.61
N TYR A 950 11.16 45.02 19.21
CA TYR A 950 10.43 46.29 19.22
C TYR A 950 10.39 46.96 17.84
N VAL A 951 9.26 47.60 17.52
CA VAL A 951 9.20 48.58 16.42
C VAL A 951 9.97 49.82 16.86
N GLU A 952 10.91 50.28 16.02
CA GLU A 952 11.77 51.42 16.33
C GLU A 952 10.93 52.70 16.53
N GLY A 953 11.23 53.47 17.56
CA GLY A 953 10.47 54.69 17.92
C GLY A 953 9.11 54.45 18.59
N SER A 954 8.67 53.20 18.80
CA SER A 954 7.37 52.90 19.44
C SER A 954 7.37 53.00 20.98
N CYS A 955 8.50 53.36 21.60
CA CYS A 955 8.69 53.32 23.06
C CYS A 955 8.27 51.97 23.67
N GLU A 956 8.68 50.86 23.02
CA GLU A 956 8.47 49.48 23.48
C GLU A 956 7.00 49.02 23.50
N THR A 957 6.08 49.84 22.95
CA THR A 957 4.64 49.52 22.91
C THR A 957 4.21 48.64 21.75
N LYS A 958 5.03 48.52 20.68
CA LYS A 958 4.72 47.74 19.47
C LYS A 958 5.82 46.72 19.15
N ALA A 959 5.41 45.55 18.69
CA ALA A 959 6.30 44.46 18.28
C ALA A 959 6.35 44.29 16.76
N LYS A 960 7.54 43.94 16.24
CA LYS A 960 7.80 43.49 14.86
C LYS A 960 7.31 42.05 14.67
N ALA A 961 6.02 41.87 14.88
CA ALA A 961 5.27 40.65 14.59
C ALA A 961 4.36 40.88 13.37
N ALA A 962 4.05 39.80 12.66
CA ALA A 962 3.16 39.80 11.51
C ALA A 962 2.37 38.48 11.41
N ASP A 963 1.06 38.56 11.28
CA ASP A 963 0.19 37.40 11.12
C ASP A 963 -0.42 37.39 9.71
N LEU A 964 -0.21 36.29 8.97
CA LEU A 964 -0.88 36.07 7.69
C LEU A 964 -2.28 35.54 7.96
N LEU A 965 -3.26 36.42 7.83
CA LEU A 965 -4.67 36.07 7.94
C LEU A 965 -5.14 35.45 6.62
N LEU A 966 -5.54 34.18 6.66
CA LEU A 966 -5.93 33.36 5.52
C LEU A 966 -6.97 32.31 5.95
N GLY A 967 -8.12 32.28 5.30
CA GLY A 967 -9.16 31.28 5.60
C GLY A 967 -9.81 31.46 6.97
N LEU A 968 -9.37 30.71 7.98
CA LEU A 968 -9.98 30.70 9.33
C LEU A 968 -9.46 31.80 10.26
N GLY A 969 -8.46 32.56 9.83
CA GLY A 969 -7.74 33.54 10.65
C GLY A 969 -6.24 33.46 10.39
N GLU A 970 -5.44 33.77 11.41
CA GLU A 970 -3.99 33.52 11.44
C GLU A 970 -3.65 32.10 10.96
N THR A 971 -2.90 31.99 9.85
CA THR A 971 -2.36 30.73 9.31
C THR A 971 -0.84 30.66 9.39
N VAL A 972 -0.16 31.81 9.31
CA VAL A 972 1.29 31.94 9.55
C VAL A 972 1.52 33.06 10.56
N GLY A 973 2.11 32.74 11.71
CA GLY A 973 2.60 33.73 12.68
C GLY A 973 4.09 33.98 12.45
N LEU A 974 4.52 35.24 12.42
CA LEU A 974 5.88 35.67 12.04
C LEU A 974 6.40 36.76 12.99
N GLY A 975 7.72 36.83 13.18
CA GLY A 975 8.33 38.03 13.73
C GLY A 975 9.86 38.07 13.71
N GLU A 976 10.39 39.28 13.91
CA GLU A 976 11.81 39.57 14.07
C GLU A 976 12.22 39.39 15.54
N ARG A 977 13.42 38.85 15.80
CA ARG A 977 13.85 38.52 17.17
C ARG A 977 14.66 39.64 17.80
N HIS A 978 14.52 39.83 19.11
CA HIS A 978 15.44 40.68 19.87
C HIS A 978 16.90 40.23 19.65
N SER A 979 17.76 41.16 19.23
CA SER A 979 19.14 40.89 18.81
C SER A 979 20.13 40.87 19.97
N THR A 980 19.89 41.63 21.03
CA THR A 980 20.78 41.71 22.21
C THR A 980 20.18 41.01 23.45
N PRO A 981 21.03 40.57 24.41
CA PRO A 981 20.58 40.02 25.69
C PRO A 981 19.67 40.96 26.49
N GLU A 982 20.02 42.24 26.53
CA GLU A 982 19.36 43.27 27.35
C GLU A 982 17.92 43.51 26.90
N MET A 983 17.69 43.51 25.57
CA MET A 983 16.36 43.62 24.99
C MET A 983 15.46 42.43 25.35
N VAL A 984 16.03 41.20 25.39
CA VAL A 984 15.28 40.01 25.83
C VAL A 984 14.96 40.08 27.33
N GLN A 985 15.90 40.54 28.15
CA GLN A 985 15.68 40.71 29.59
C GLN A 985 14.60 41.77 29.90
N GLU A 986 14.58 42.88 29.15
CA GLU A 986 13.50 43.89 29.22
C GLU A 986 12.14 43.26 28.85
N ALA A 987 12.06 42.59 27.69
CA ALA A 987 10.82 41.99 27.22
C ALA A 987 10.29 40.89 28.17
N LEU A 988 11.16 40.06 28.74
CA LEU A 988 10.80 39.07 29.77
C LEU A 988 10.19 39.74 31.01
N ARG A 989 10.76 40.85 31.49
CA ARG A 989 10.19 41.62 32.60
C ARG A 989 8.85 42.23 32.25
N HIS A 990 8.69 42.81 31.06
CA HIS A 990 7.42 43.36 30.60
C HIS A 990 6.32 42.30 30.50
N HIS A 991 6.66 41.08 30.10
CA HIS A 991 5.74 39.94 30.03
C HIS A 991 5.51 39.22 31.37
N ALA A 992 6.19 39.64 32.45
CA ALA A 992 6.21 38.98 33.75
C ALA A 992 6.69 37.51 33.72
N VAL A 993 7.61 37.19 32.80
CA VAL A 993 8.22 35.87 32.62
C VAL A 993 9.55 35.79 33.40
N LEU A 994 9.78 34.67 34.09
CA LEU A 994 10.99 34.47 34.90
C LEU A 994 12.24 34.33 34.03
N GLU A 995 13.19 35.25 34.21
CA GLU A 995 14.46 35.29 33.44
C GLU A 995 15.30 34.02 33.60
N GLU A 996 15.30 33.42 34.80
CA GLU A 996 16.12 32.24 35.15
C GLU A 996 15.88 31.06 34.19
N SER A 997 14.61 30.80 33.84
CA SER A 997 14.24 29.74 32.91
C SER A 997 14.87 29.95 31.51
N TYR A 998 14.93 31.20 31.05
CA TYR A 998 15.40 31.56 29.70
C TYR A 998 16.87 31.97 29.67
N LYS A 999 17.63 31.72 30.75
CA LYS A 999 19.04 32.10 30.86
C LYS A 999 19.90 31.63 29.68
N TRP A 1000 19.68 30.41 29.21
CA TRP A 1000 20.43 29.85 28.06
C TRP A 1000 20.16 30.62 26.74
N TYR A 1001 18.91 31.05 26.53
CA TYR A 1001 18.43 31.78 25.36
C TYR A 1001 18.90 33.25 25.35
N ILE A 1002 19.12 33.82 26.53
CA ILE A 1002 19.78 35.11 26.75
C ILE A 1002 21.29 34.98 26.52
N ASP A 1003 21.92 33.95 27.11
CA ASP A 1003 23.38 33.79 27.06
C ASP A 1003 23.89 33.44 25.65
N MET A 1004 23.15 32.70 24.83
CA MET A 1004 23.57 32.42 23.43
C MET A 1004 23.73 33.70 22.57
N ARG A 1005 23.01 34.78 22.90
CA ARG A 1005 23.14 36.10 22.24
C ARG A 1005 24.45 36.81 22.58
N LYS A 1006 25.03 36.50 23.75
CA LYS A 1006 26.35 37.02 24.17
C LYS A 1006 27.49 36.33 23.42
N VAL A 1007 27.30 35.08 23.02
CA VAL A 1007 28.29 34.28 22.28
C VAL A 1007 28.25 34.64 20.79
N VAL A 1008 27.06 34.62 20.17
CA VAL A 1008 26.86 34.99 18.77
C VAL A 1008 25.67 35.95 18.66
N PRO A 1009 25.94 37.27 18.53
CA PRO A 1009 24.92 38.26 18.20
C PRO A 1009 24.31 37.94 16.82
N LEU A 1010 22.99 38.03 16.71
CA LEU A 1010 22.27 37.67 15.50
C LEU A 1010 21.09 38.61 15.27
N SER A 1011 20.88 39.03 14.03
CA SER A 1011 19.61 39.57 13.56
C SER A 1011 18.90 38.47 12.79
N SER A 1012 17.91 37.84 13.41
CA SER A 1012 17.08 36.81 12.78
C SER A 1012 15.60 37.18 12.82
N SER A 1013 14.87 36.58 11.90
CA SER A 1013 13.41 36.61 11.85
C SER A 1013 12.93 35.22 11.48
N GLY A 1014 11.74 34.85 11.92
CA GLY A 1014 11.19 33.54 11.61
C GLY A 1014 9.68 33.49 11.72
N TRP A 1015 9.12 32.38 11.29
CA TRP A 1015 7.69 32.16 11.21
C TRP A 1015 7.32 30.69 11.37
N GLY A 1016 6.09 30.46 11.81
CA GLY A 1016 5.46 29.15 11.96
C GLY A 1016 4.12 29.08 11.24
N MET A 1017 3.87 27.99 10.51
CA MET A 1017 2.61 27.72 9.83
C MET A 1017 1.96 26.44 10.37
N GLY A 1018 0.77 26.58 10.99
CA GLY A 1018 -0.06 25.43 11.37
C GLY A 1018 -0.67 24.78 10.12
N THR A 1019 -0.19 23.59 9.75
CA THR A 1019 -0.52 22.98 8.45
C THR A 1019 -2.01 22.72 8.29
N GLU A 1020 -2.71 22.42 9.37
CA GLU A 1020 -4.13 22.11 9.42
C GLU A 1020 -5.00 23.34 9.10
N ARG A 1021 -4.59 24.56 9.49
CA ARG A 1021 -5.28 25.80 9.10
C ARG A 1021 -5.10 26.08 7.60
N TYR A 1022 -3.90 25.86 7.06
CA TYR A 1022 -3.67 25.90 5.60
C TYR A 1022 -4.52 24.87 4.84
N LEU A 1023 -4.63 23.63 5.35
CA LEU A 1023 -5.44 22.58 4.74
C LEU A 1023 -6.95 22.89 4.80
N CYS A 1024 -7.43 23.49 5.89
CA CYS A 1024 -8.79 24.05 5.98
C CYS A 1024 -9.05 25.09 4.90
N TRP A 1025 -8.17 26.08 4.72
CA TRP A 1025 -8.30 27.05 3.63
C TRP A 1025 -8.29 26.37 2.26
N LEU A 1026 -7.33 25.47 2.01
CA LEU A 1026 -7.15 24.79 0.73
C LEU A 1026 -8.37 23.95 0.33
N LEU A 1027 -8.97 23.24 1.29
CA LEU A 1027 -10.12 22.35 1.08
C LEU A 1027 -11.48 23.03 1.34
N GLN A 1028 -11.49 24.34 1.64
CA GLN A 1028 -12.66 25.14 2.02
C GLN A 1028 -13.46 24.48 3.15
N HIS A 1029 -12.77 24.21 4.26
CA HIS A 1029 -13.30 23.59 5.47
C HIS A 1029 -13.19 24.51 6.68
N SER A 1030 -14.13 24.39 7.63
CA SER A 1030 -14.26 25.28 8.80
C SER A 1030 -13.82 24.68 10.14
N ASP A 1031 -13.31 23.45 10.13
CA ASP A 1031 -12.87 22.73 11.33
C ASP A 1031 -11.54 22.02 11.09
N VAL A 1032 -10.51 22.36 11.89
CA VAL A 1032 -9.16 21.77 11.83
C VAL A 1032 -9.12 20.32 12.30
N ARG A 1033 -10.11 19.86 13.07
CA ARG A 1033 -10.17 18.48 13.60
C ARG A 1033 -10.40 17.44 12.50
N ASP A 1034 -10.99 17.86 11.38
CA ASP A 1034 -11.15 17.03 10.18
C ASP A 1034 -9.86 16.89 9.33
N MET A 1035 -8.83 17.69 9.65
CA MET A 1035 -7.50 17.61 9.03
C MET A 1035 -6.55 16.63 9.78
N GLN A 1036 -7.03 15.98 10.85
CA GLN A 1036 -6.30 14.92 11.55
C GLN A 1036 -6.71 13.53 11.06
N ILE A 1037 -5.79 12.80 10.42
CA ILE A 1037 -5.98 11.37 10.10
C ILE A 1037 -5.94 10.52 11.38
N ILE A 1038 -5.06 10.87 12.32
CA ILE A 1038 -4.92 10.20 13.62
C ILE A 1038 -5.07 11.28 14.71
N PRO A 1039 -6.32 11.60 15.13
CA PRO A 1039 -6.56 12.67 16.08
C PRO A 1039 -5.89 12.44 17.44
N ARG A 1040 -5.53 13.56 18.04
CA ARG A 1040 -4.91 13.67 19.36
C ARG A 1040 -5.60 14.84 20.06
N MET A 1041 -6.52 14.50 20.96
CA MET A 1041 -7.35 15.45 21.69
C MET A 1041 -7.30 15.11 23.18
N LYS A 1042 -7.36 16.14 24.02
CA LYS A 1042 -7.37 16.05 25.48
C LYS A 1042 -8.39 14.99 25.95
N ALA A 1043 -7.94 14.11 26.84
CA ALA A 1043 -8.70 13.00 27.41
C ALA A 1043 -9.33 11.96 26.43
N LYS A 1044 -8.98 11.94 25.12
CA LYS A 1044 -9.54 10.99 24.13
C LYS A 1044 -8.50 10.02 23.55
N LYS A 1045 -8.94 8.82 23.15
CA LYS A 1045 -8.09 7.74 22.59
C LYS A 1045 -8.65 7.22 21.27
N TYR A 1046 -7.98 7.52 20.16
CA TYR A 1046 -8.47 7.28 18.78
C TYR A 1046 -7.91 6.03 18.09
N MET A 1047 -6.72 5.60 18.52
CA MET A 1047 -5.98 4.43 18.05
C MET A 1047 -5.12 3.93 19.23
N PRO A 1048 -4.70 2.65 19.24
CA PRO A 1048 -3.86 2.10 20.31
C PRO A 1048 -2.55 2.87 20.51
#